data_AF-A0A9J7LY09-F1
#
_entry.id   AF-A0A9J7LY09-F1
#
_cell.length_a   1.000
_cell.length_b   1.000
_cell.length_c   1.000
_cell.angle_alpha   90.00
_cell.angle_beta   90.00
_cell.angle_gamma   90.00
#
_symmetry.space_group_name_H-M   'P 1'
#
loop_
_entity.id
_entity.type
_entity.pdbx_description
1 polymer ?
#
loop_
_entity_poly.entity_id
_entity_poly.type
_entity_poly.pdbx_seq_one_letter_code
_entity_poly.pdbx_strand_id
1 'polypeptide(L)'
;MSEPATPPAMSEPATPPAMSEPATPPAMSKPATPPAMSEPASTSAMSKPTTVPVMSEPTSSEQASKDLQLTLATHENIVHEASKHGFIYVATTDAGTLILAKLKVIKVDCSVSIQIDINKDGTWQLKVQGKKLSCSNHDYLHADLSPVLTESMCASFFFYLSHCHFCSGNVGYDALLNARREGMDLVTFRKVDGSVAAKEEVGTDSRTIRHVDCQLLLPPNRMSARCDRCITYGHYLRGAVAKIRDKQNTSISHDSKIPHKHLSREQLEAKVNDAQREKKYQKSCAAKIRSRVGKAVDTEGCTLNDSQHRFLQQILESSTAKDTMDTTFAKDTPQQFLFQQQVERAKQHDARTMKWHPIMVRWCLAIYHSSPATYKFIRDSGFLFLPHTRTLDRYSKFTDPTSGFNPDVLKKLLEKAKIDELPEWKKNVTLLFDEMKVKSNLVYDKRTGELIGFTELGSINDEIKSFEKRCQSQQEDDTSGADPDLATHVLACMVRGIFTPLEFVFAYYPCCTFSSVQLFPVIWDATGVLTELGFHVRAFICDGASPNRRFYRLHGNEGEMMIYWAWNIHSENEKIYFFCDVPHLLKTTRNNFENSGAHSKTRHLHYNKQPISWQHIIKLYEWDLGLDREAVGLRMLKNLTHDHVFLTPSLRMRVSLAVQVLSKSVYHGLTMQGRHDTISTRKFVLMMDKFFDCLNVKNTESNKPVLYPYRNVLDARFTWLEEDFLGFLREWEEEAHGTPNLSKDDRNRMCLSKQTLEGLRITVASFTTLTKVLLQEDGVRYVLSEKFTQDPLEQHFSKQRHRCGANEHPTVMEYGRNELNILVTGEMAAAFRRPNGNWRGRGDHQAQIDFSDNTPLPKRPRKRSHRGCYSSFTGNGCIYCVPFTQKALKYLSCQELVQQRTGGLTHTSHQILPQSNVNLS
;
A
#
# COMPACT_ATOMS: atom_id res chain seq x y z
N MET A 1 72.12 6.36 -22.70
CA MET A 1 72.85 5.90 -21.51
C MET A 1 72.01 4.83 -20.84
N SER A 2 72.58 3.64 -20.82
CA SER A 2 72.08 2.32 -20.41
C SER A 2 71.93 2.20 -18.88
N GLU A 3 70.75 1.77 -18.41
CA GLU A 3 70.49 0.53 -17.60
C GLU A 3 70.66 0.67 -16.07
N PRO A 4 70.12 -0.25 -15.22
CA PRO A 4 69.24 -1.41 -15.48
C PRO A 4 68.02 -1.58 -14.55
N ALA A 5 67.24 -2.62 -14.86
CA ALA A 5 66.10 -3.17 -14.15
C ALA A 5 66.43 -3.91 -12.82
N THR A 6 65.41 -4.11 -11.98
CA THR A 6 65.30 -5.28 -11.07
C THR A 6 63.80 -5.61 -10.78
N PRO A 7 63.36 -6.88 -10.86
CA PRO A 7 61.98 -7.36 -10.61
C PRO A 7 61.90 -8.12 -9.25
N PRO A 8 60.90 -8.98 -8.91
CA PRO A 8 59.44 -9.09 -9.18
C PRO A 8 58.59 -9.20 -7.87
N ALA A 9 57.25 -9.21 -7.96
CA ALA A 9 56.39 -9.94 -7.01
C ALA A 9 55.03 -10.32 -7.62
N MET A 10 54.79 -11.61 -7.83
CA MET A 10 53.47 -12.20 -7.99
C MET A 10 53.08 -12.91 -6.70
N SER A 11 51.92 -12.59 -6.12
CA SER A 11 50.94 -13.51 -5.50
C SER A 11 50.00 -12.79 -4.53
N GLU A 12 48.71 -12.67 -4.87
CA GLU A 12 47.55 -13.19 -4.10
C GLU A 12 46.22 -12.66 -4.69
N PRO A 13 45.20 -13.51 -4.89
CA PRO A 13 43.87 -13.08 -5.31
C PRO A 13 43.07 -12.54 -4.12
N ALA A 14 42.63 -11.29 -4.19
CA ALA A 14 41.73 -10.73 -3.19
C ALA A 14 40.37 -11.45 -3.24
N THR A 15 40.06 -12.16 -2.15
CA THR A 15 38.74 -12.68 -1.76
C THR A 15 37.64 -11.64 -1.90
N PRO A 16 36.41 -12.02 -2.34
CA PRO A 16 35.28 -11.08 -2.43
C PRO A 16 34.85 -10.60 -1.03
N PRO A 17 34.44 -9.32 -0.88
CA PRO A 17 33.92 -8.85 0.39
C PRO A 17 32.57 -9.51 0.70
N ALA A 18 32.47 -9.99 1.94
CA ALA A 18 31.29 -10.61 2.52
C ALA A 18 30.06 -9.70 2.41
N MET A 19 28.92 -10.31 2.07
CA MET A 19 27.61 -9.67 2.13
C MET A 19 27.29 -9.30 3.58
N SER A 20 27.28 -8.01 3.91
CA SER A 20 26.66 -7.50 5.12
C SER A 20 25.14 -7.51 4.94
N GLU A 21 24.45 -8.24 5.81
CA GLU A 21 22.98 -8.24 5.90
C GLU A 21 22.43 -6.81 6.13
N PRO A 22 21.28 -6.45 5.53
CA PRO A 22 20.66 -5.15 5.75
C PRO A 22 20.04 -5.05 7.15
N ALA A 23 20.42 -4.00 7.87
CA ALA A 23 19.80 -3.60 9.12
C ALA A 23 18.29 -3.37 8.94
N THR A 24 17.50 -3.93 9.87
CA THR A 24 16.05 -3.79 9.94
C THR A 24 15.68 -2.35 10.32
N PRO A 25 14.69 -1.71 9.68
CA PRO A 25 14.30 -0.33 10.00
C PRO A 25 13.64 -0.23 11.39
N PRO A 26 13.83 0.89 12.12
CA PRO A 26 13.13 1.15 13.37
C PRO A 26 11.63 1.36 13.10
N ALA A 27 10.81 0.65 13.88
CA ALA A 27 9.36 0.77 13.85
C ALA A 27 8.93 2.21 14.21
N MET A 28 8.15 2.82 13.33
CA MET A 28 7.51 4.10 13.59
C MET A 28 6.55 3.99 14.77
N SER A 29 6.67 4.98 15.66
CA SER A 29 5.78 5.33 16.75
C SER A 29 4.31 5.38 16.31
N LYS A 30 3.44 4.73 17.09
CA LYS A 30 1.98 4.84 16.97
C LYS A 30 1.50 6.27 17.33
N PRO A 31 0.40 6.73 16.73
CA PRO A 31 -0.19 8.05 16.99
C PRO A 31 -0.83 8.15 18.38
N ALA A 32 -0.73 9.34 18.97
CA ALA A 32 -1.33 9.72 20.24
C ALA A 32 -2.86 9.59 20.22
N THR A 33 -3.41 8.97 21.26
CA THR A 33 -4.85 8.96 21.60
C THR A 33 -5.12 10.14 22.56
N PRO A 34 -6.31 10.76 22.51
CA PRO A 34 -6.61 12.04 23.16
C PRO A 34 -6.73 11.91 24.69
N PRO A 35 -6.58 13.02 25.46
CA PRO A 35 -6.61 12.99 26.91
C PRO A 35 -8.05 12.76 27.39
N ALA A 36 -8.25 11.68 28.16
CA ALA A 36 -9.45 11.51 28.98
C ALA A 36 -9.32 12.36 30.25
N MET A 37 -10.46 12.89 30.66
CA MET A 37 -10.66 13.99 31.59
C MET A 37 -10.11 13.73 33.01
N SER A 38 -9.49 14.76 33.59
CA SER A 38 -9.34 15.00 35.03
C SER A 38 -10.70 15.32 35.64
N GLU A 39 -11.10 14.76 36.79
CA GLU A 39 -10.90 15.27 38.16
C GLU A 39 -11.67 14.37 39.16
N PRO A 40 -11.53 14.49 40.51
CA PRO A 40 -10.40 14.99 41.30
C PRO A 40 -9.98 14.02 42.43
N ALA A 41 -8.77 14.26 42.95
CA ALA A 41 -8.32 13.71 44.22
C ALA A 41 -9.04 14.39 45.40
N SER A 42 -9.44 13.61 46.41
CA SER A 42 -9.63 14.09 47.78
C SER A 42 -8.90 13.13 48.72
N THR A 43 -7.71 13.56 49.14
CA THR A 43 -7.30 13.86 50.52
C THR A 43 -7.06 12.66 51.43
N SER A 44 -5.78 12.50 51.74
CA SER A 44 -5.23 11.80 52.89
C SER A 44 -5.87 12.27 54.21
N ALA A 45 -6.14 11.33 55.11
CA ALA A 45 -5.98 11.55 56.55
C ALA A 45 -5.78 10.21 57.26
N MET A 46 -4.84 10.25 58.19
CA MET A 46 -4.23 9.15 58.91
C MET A 46 -5.16 8.51 59.94
N SER A 47 -4.90 7.26 60.31
CA SER A 47 -4.99 6.87 61.73
C SER A 47 -4.26 5.56 62.01
N LYS A 48 -3.37 5.65 63.00
CA LYS A 48 -2.83 4.52 63.78
C LYS A 48 -4.00 3.73 64.40
N PRO A 49 -3.86 2.42 64.65
CA PRO A 49 -4.80 1.71 65.50
C PRO A 49 -4.44 1.90 66.98
N THR A 50 -5.47 2.29 67.73
CA THR A 50 -5.55 2.51 69.17
C THR A 50 -5.42 1.20 69.96
N THR A 51 -4.51 1.26 70.92
CA THR A 51 -4.54 0.71 72.29
C THR A 51 -5.78 -0.08 72.73
N VAL A 52 -5.50 -1.29 73.22
CA VAL A 52 -6.35 -2.14 74.08
C VAL A 52 -6.31 -1.61 75.53
N PRO A 53 -7.40 -1.72 76.32
CA PRO A 53 -7.42 -1.19 77.69
C PRO A 53 -6.99 -2.20 78.77
N VAL A 54 -6.33 -1.65 79.79
CA VAL A 54 -6.52 -1.85 81.26
C VAL A 54 -5.65 -2.89 82.01
N MET A 55 -4.67 -2.30 82.72
CA MET A 55 -4.33 -2.40 84.15
C MET A 55 -3.30 -3.40 84.71
N SER A 56 -2.44 -2.78 85.54
CA SER A 56 -1.72 -3.21 86.75
C SER A 56 -0.43 -4.04 86.64
N GLU A 57 0.70 -3.35 86.83
CA GLU A 57 1.87 -3.78 87.63
C GLU A 57 1.46 -4.16 89.08
N PRO A 58 2.29 -4.85 89.92
CA PRO A 58 3.76 -4.87 89.87
C PRO A 58 4.47 -6.19 90.23
N THR A 59 5.81 -6.08 90.26
CA THR A 59 6.81 -6.71 91.17
C THR A 59 7.58 -7.99 90.78
N SER A 60 8.90 -7.76 90.67
CA SER A 60 10.05 -8.48 91.26
C SER A 60 10.45 -9.89 90.78
N SER A 61 11.49 -9.90 89.93
CA SER A 61 12.81 -10.55 90.12
C SER A 61 12.94 -12.02 90.58
N GLU A 62 11.91 -12.86 90.52
CA GLU A 62 12.04 -14.31 90.77
C GLU A 62 11.67 -15.21 89.57
N GLN A 63 11.28 -14.65 88.42
CA GLN A 63 10.90 -15.42 87.21
C GLN A 63 12.07 -15.74 86.26
N ALA A 64 13.12 -14.91 86.21
CA ALA A 64 14.18 -15.02 85.19
C ALA A 64 15.06 -16.28 85.30
N SER A 65 15.09 -16.93 86.47
CA SER A 65 15.81 -18.20 86.66
C SER A 65 15.00 -19.44 86.24
N LYS A 66 13.69 -19.31 86.00
CA LYS A 66 12.83 -20.39 85.48
C LYS A 66 12.75 -20.39 83.96
N ASP A 67 12.84 -19.23 83.31
CA ASP A 67 12.76 -19.11 81.85
C ASP A 67 14.00 -19.67 81.11
N LEU A 68 15.19 -19.66 81.76
CA LEU A 68 16.43 -20.19 81.18
C LEU A 68 16.49 -21.74 81.19
N GLN A 69 15.81 -22.39 82.15
CA GLN A 69 15.66 -23.86 82.14
C GLN A 69 14.53 -24.32 81.21
N LEU A 70 13.53 -23.47 80.96
CA LEU A 70 12.44 -23.76 80.02
C LEU A 70 12.89 -23.72 78.54
N THR A 71 13.89 -22.89 78.20
CA THR A 71 14.39 -22.73 76.81
C THR A 71 15.32 -23.86 76.34
N LEU A 72 16.01 -24.55 77.26
CA LEU A 72 16.82 -25.74 76.93
C LEU A 72 15.93 -26.98 76.73
N ALA A 73 14.87 -27.13 77.53
CA ALA A 73 13.90 -28.21 77.39
C ALA A 73 13.12 -28.14 76.05
N THR A 74 12.81 -26.94 75.55
CA THR A 74 12.12 -26.77 74.26
C THR A 74 12.98 -27.12 73.06
N HIS A 75 14.29 -26.85 73.08
CA HIS A 75 15.20 -27.28 72.00
C HIS A 75 15.36 -28.81 71.95
N GLU A 76 15.48 -29.48 73.10
CA GLU A 76 15.55 -30.94 73.16
C GLU A 76 14.26 -31.59 72.63
N ASN A 77 13.09 -31.04 72.99
CA ASN A 77 11.80 -31.51 72.49
C ASN A 77 11.63 -31.28 70.98
N ILE A 78 12.09 -30.12 70.45
CA ILE A 78 12.09 -29.84 69.00
C ILE A 78 13.02 -30.82 68.26
N VAL A 79 14.23 -31.06 68.75
CA VAL A 79 15.18 -32.02 68.16
C VAL A 79 14.60 -33.44 68.20
N HIS A 80 14.02 -33.83 69.34
CA HIS A 80 13.39 -35.14 69.50
C HIS A 80 12.24 -35.33 68.51
N GLU A 81 11.34 -34.35 68.36
CA GLU A 81 10.22 -34.44 67.43
C GLU A 81 10.68 -34.38 65.96
N ALA A 82 11.66 -33.54 65.64
CA ALA A 82 12.27 -33.47 64.31
C ALA A 82 12.92 -34.82 63.90
N SER A 83 13.55 -35.50 64.86
CA SER A 83 14.18 -36.81 64.63
C SER A 83 13.17 -37.90 64.25
N LYS A 84 11.96 -37.90 64.82
CA LYS A 84 10.86 -38.81 64.45
C LYS A 84 10.45 -38.66 62.98
N HIS A 85 10.63 -37.47 62.42
CA HIS A 85 10.34 -37.16 61.02
C HIS A 85 11.59 -37.17 60.12
N GLY A 86 12.72 -37.72 60.60
CA GLY A 86 13.93 -37.93 59.82
C GLY A 86 14.79 -36.69 59.58
N PHE A 87 14.62 -35.64 60.39
CA PHE A 87 15.56 -34.51 60.45
C PHE A 87 16.66 -34.82 61.47
N ILE A 88 17.90 -34.50 61.11
CA ILE A 88 19.09 -34.70 61.93
C ILE A 88 19.52 -33.34 62.47
N TYR A 89 19.85 -33.30 63.75
CA TYR A 89 20.47 -32.13 64.35
C TYR A 89 21.90 -31.95 63.83
N VAL A 90 22.17 -30.77 63.28
CA VAL A 90 23.48 -30.44 62.69
C VAL A 90 24.34 -29.68 63.68
N ALA A 91 23.85 -28.55 64.21
CA ALA A 91 24.56 -27.70 65.14
C ALA A 91 23.60 -26.67 65.79
N THR A 92 24.05 -26.06 66.87
CA THR A 92 23.48 -24.84 67.44
C THR A 92 24.52 -23.74 67.31
N THR A 93 24.14 -22.59 66.77
CA THR A 93 25.05 -21.44 66.62
C THR A 93 25.30 -20.74 67.96
N ASP A 94 26.34 -19.90 68.06
CA ASP A 94 26.62 -19.11 69.27
C ASP A 94 25.48 -18.15 69.65
N ALA A 95 24.65 -17.76 68.67
CA ALA A 95 23.42 -16.99 68.88
C ALA A 95 22.24 -17.85 69.39
N GLY A 96 22.44 -19.17 69.50
CA GLY A 96 21.48 -20.20 69.90
C GLY A 96 20.40 -20.52 68.88
N THR A 97 20.68 -20.38 67.58
CA THR A 97 19.82 -20.89 66.50
C THR A 97 20.09 -22.38 66.31
N LEU A 98 19.04 -23.20 66.38
CA LEU A 98 19.08 -24.64 66.15
C LEU A 98 19.03 -24.95 64.66
N ILE A 99 20.01 -25.69 64.13
CA ILE A 99 20.07 -26.09 62.73
C ILE A 99 19.73 -27.58 62.60
N LEU A 100 18.66 -27.87 61.88
CA LEU A 100 18.17 -29.21 61.57
C LEU A 100 18.26 -29.45 60.06
N ALA A 101 18.68 -30.64 59.63
CA ALA A 101 18.75 -30.98 58.22
C ALA A 101 18.18 -32.37 57.91
N LYS A 102 17.50 -32.50 56.78
CA LYS A 102 17.00 -33.76 56.25
C LYS A 102 17.44 -33.93 54.80
N LEU A 103 18.03 -35.08 54.50
CA LEU A 103 18.27 -35.51 53.13
C LEU A 103 17.09 -36.33 52.63
N LYS A 104 16.48 -35.90 51.52
CA LYS A 104 15.39 -36.60 50.84
C LYS A 104 15.90 -37.12 49.49
N VAL A 105 15.99 -38.44 49.36
CA VAL A 105 16.36 -39.10 48.09
C VAL A 105 15.12 -39.14 47.20
N ILE A 106 15.22 -38.61 45.97
CA ILE A 106 14.09 -38.51 45.04
C ILE A 106 14.15 -39.58 43.94
N LYS A 107 15.36 -39.94 43.49
CA LYS A 107 15.70 -41.02 42.55
C LYS A 107 17.12 -41.52 42.85
N VAL A 108 17.52 -42.66 42.26
CA VAL A 108 18.79 -43.36 42.51
C VAL A 108 20.03 -42.44 42.48
N ASP A 109 19.99 -41.33 41.72
CA ASP A 109 21.12 -40.39 41.55
C ASP A 109 20.80 -38.93 41.96
N CYS A 110 19.73 -38.69 42.74
CA CYS A 110 19.30 -37.33 43.10
C CYS A 110 18.88 -37.22 44.57
N SER A 111 19.70 -36.56 45.38
CA SER A 111 19.41 -36.23 46.77
C SER A 111 19.17 -34.72 46.95
N VAL A 112 18.12 -34.37 47.70
CA VAL A 112 17.75 -32.98 48.01
C VAL A 112 17.90 -32.76 49.50
N SER A 113 18.74 -31.81 49.89
CA SER A 113 18.90 -31.40 51.29
C SER A 113 17.90 -30.30 51.66
N ILE A 114 17.13 -30.54 52.70
CA ILE A 114 16.25 -29.55 53.36
C ILE A 114 16.92 -29.18 54.67
N GLN A 115 17.23 -27.90 54.89
CA GLN A 115 17.78 -27.38 56.13
C GLN A 115 16.81 -26.37 56.74
N ILE A 116 16.63 -26.42 58.04
CA ILE A 116 15.78 -25.53 58.82
C ILE A 116 16.64 -24.92 59.92
N ASP A 117 16.66 -23.58 59.96
CA ASP A 117 17.30 -22.81 61.02
C ASP A 117 16.19 -22.26 61.94
N ILE A 118 16.15 -22.64 63.22
CA ILE A 118 15.14 -22.22 64.21
C ILE A 118 15.80 -21.33 65.26
N ASN A 119 15.34 -20.09 65.39
CA ASN A 119 15.86 -19.11 66.36
C ASN A 119 15.26 -19.32 67.76
N LYS A 120 15.89 -18.73 68.78
CA LYS A 120 15.45 -18.82 70.19
C LYS A 120 14.02 -18.32 70.45
N ASP A 121 13.51 -17.43 69.61
CA ASP A 121 12.15 -16.88 69.69
C ASP A 121 11.10 -17.77 68.98
N GLY A 122 11.51 -18.94 68.47
CA GLY A 122 10.67 -19.88 67.73
C GLY A 122 10.49 -19.53 66.26
N THR A 123 11.07 -18.42 65.75
CA THR A 123 11.03 -18.11 64.32
C THR A 123 11.94 -19.06 63.54
N TRP A 124 11.53 -19.46 62.33
CA TRP A 124 12.28 -20.43 61.53
C TRP A 124 12.53 -19.96 60.10
N GLN A 125 13.62 -20.44 59.51
CA GLN A 125 14.00 -20.17 58.12
C GLN A 125 14.35 -21.47 57.39
N LEU A 126 13.66 -21.72 56.26
CA LEU A 126 13.82 -22.92 55.44
C LEU A 126 14.78 -22.68 54.28
N LYS A 127 15.76 -23.57 54.13
CA LYS A 127 16.69 -23.64 53.00
C LYS A 127 16.55 -24.98 52.29
N VAL A 128 16.44 -24.95 50.97
CA VAL A 128 16.41 -26.17 50.14
C VAL A 128 17.56 -26.10 49.16
N GLN A 129 18.42 -27.12 49.16
CA GLN A 129 19.70 -27.13 48.41
C GLN A 129 20.52 -25.84 48.59
N GLY A 130 20.63 -25.34 49.83
CA GLY A 130 21.40 -24.13 50.16
C GLY A 130 20.72 -22.81 49.82
N LYS A 131 19.56 -22.80 49.14
CA LYS A 131 18.81 -21.59 48.78
C LYS A 131 17.78 -21.26 49.85
N LYS A 132 17.83 -20.02 50.37
CA LYS A 132 16.80 -19.48 51.27
C LYS A 132 15.50 -19.31 50.49
N LEU A 133 14.40 -19.86 51.01
CA LEU A 133 13.07 -19.62 50.44
C LEU A 133 12.58 -18.25 50.94
N SER A 134 12.41 -17.29 50.02
CA SER A 134 11.82 -15.98 50.37
C SER A 134 10.30 -16.11 50.53
N CYS A 135 9.78 -15.40 51.52
CA CYS A 135 8.36 -15.35 51.88
C CYS A 135 7.45 -14.86 50.73
N SER A 136 7.97 -14.06 49.78
CA SER A 136 7.21 -13.52 48.64
C SER A 136 6.78 -14.54 47.58
N ASN A 137 7.44 -15.71 47.50
CA ASN A 137 7.22 -16.69 46.43
C ASN A 137 6.47 -17.95 46.89
N HIS A 138 6.13 -18.02 48.18
CA HIS A 138 5.67 -19.24 48.84
C HIS A 138 4.55 -18.95 49.84
N ASP A 139 3.52 -18.22 49.41
CA ASP A 139 2.36 -17.84 50.24
C ASP A 139 1.70 -19.04 50.94
N TYR A 140 1.75 -20.23 50.31
CA TYR A 140 1.19 -21.46 50.88
C TYR A 140 1.95 -21.97 52.11
N LEU A 141 3.26 -21.67 52.26
CA LEU A 141 4.01 -22.06 53.45
C LEU A 141 3.59 -21.25 54.67
N HIS A 142 3.16 -19.99 54.47
CA HIS A 142 2.67 -19.12 55.55
C HIS A 142 1.17 -19.31 55.84
N ALA A 143 0.39 -19.80 54.86
CA ALA A 143 -1.02 -20.12 55.06
C ALA A 143 -1.22 -21.36 55.94
N ASP A 144 -0.35 -22.38 55.79
CA ASP A 144 -0.47 -23.66 56.49
C ASP A 144 0.44 -23.78 57.73
N LEU A 145 1.51 -22.98 57.84
CA LEU A 145 2.48 -23.04 58.96
C LEU A 145 2.68 -21.67 59.61
N SER A 146 2.55 -21.63 60.94
CA SER A 146 2.80 -20.42 61.74
C SER A 146 4.27 -19.95 61.61
N PRO A 147 4.53 -18.64 61.52
CA PRO A 147 5.88 -18.08 61.47
C PRO A 147 6.68 -18.30 62.76
N VAL A 148 6.01 -18.65 63.86
CA VAL A 148 6.62 -19.01 65.16
C VAL A 148 6.22 -20.43 65.52
N LEU A 149 7.21 -21.27 65.81
CA LEU A 149 7.06 -22.67 66.17
C LEU A 149 6.88 -22.81 67.69
N THR A 150 5.71 -23.26 68.13
CA THR A 150 5.45 -23.64 69.52
C THR A 150 5.55 -25.15 69.71
N GLU A 151 5.72 -25.61 70.94
CA GLU A 151 5.90 -27.03 71.28
C GLU A 151 4.74 -27.92 70.77
N SER A 152 3.49 -27.43 70.85
CA SER A 152 2.31 -28.15 70.34
C SER A 152 2.23 -28.22 68.82
N MET A 153 2.96 -27.37 68.09
CA MET A 153 2.97 -27.31 66.63
C MET A 153 4.14 -28.05 65.99
N CYS A 154 5.14 -28.49 66.78
CA CYS A 154 6.35 -29.12 66.25
C CYS A 154 6.04 -30.41 65.48
N ALA A 155 5.18 -31.27 66.02
CA ALA A 155 4.79 -32.53 65.40
C ALA A 155 4.11 -32.32 64.03
N SER A 156 3.12 -31.43 63.95
CA SER A 156 2.41 -31.13 62.71
C SER A 156 3.30 -30.40 61.70
N PHE A 157 4.21 -29.54 62.16
CA PHE A 157 5.17 -28.82 61.33
C PHE A 157 6.17 -29.75 60.63
N PHE A 158 6.85 -30.62 61.39
CA PHE A 158 7.80 -31.58 60.80
C PHE A 158 7.09 -32.68 60.00
N PHE A 159 5.88 -33.06 60.40
CA PHE A 159 5.02 -33.94 59.59
C PHE A 159 4.72 -33.31 58.22
N TYR A 160 4.26 -32.05 58.17
CA TYR A 160 3.97 -31.36 56.91
C TYR A 160 5.21 -31.28 56.00
N LEU A 161 6.34 -30.80 56.53
CA LEU A 161 7.58 -30.66 55.76
C LEU A 161 8.15 -32.00 55.26
N SER A 162 8.00 -33.08 56.03
CA SER A 162 8.43 -34.41 55.61
C SER A 162 7.62 -34.95 54.42
N HIS A 163 6.34 -34.56 54.30
CA HIS A 163 5.42 -34.98 53.26
C HIS A 163 5.38 -34.03 52.05
N CYS A 164 5.99 -32.85 52.10
CA CYS A 164 6.13 -32.00 50.91
C CYS A 164 6.94 -32.69 49.80
N HIS A 165 6.56 -32.49 48.55
CA HIS A 165 7.26 -33.04 47.39
C HIS A 165 8.08 -31.98 46.67
N PHE A 166 9.14 -32.38 45.98
CA PHE A 166 9.92 -31.44 45.16
C PHE A 166 9.30 -31.34 43.77
N CYS A 167 9.19 -30.12 43.24
CA CYS A 167 8.80 -29.91 41.85
C CYS A 167 9.81 -30.65 40.95
N SER A 168 9.38 -31.36 39.92
CA SER A 168 10.28 -32.09 39.02
C SER A 168 10.93 -31.21 37.93
N GLY A 169 10.45 -29.97 37.75
CA GLY A 169 10.81 -29.11 36.62
C GLY A 169 10.41 -29.69 35.26
N ASN A 170 10.92 -29.12 34.17
CA ASN A 170 10.69 -29.59 32.80
C ASN A 170 11.88 -30.41 32.29
N VAL A 171 11.70 -31.73 32.24
CA VAL A 171 12.70 -32.70 31.74
C VAL A 171 12.55 -32.96 30.24
N GLY A 172 13.60 -33.45 29.59
CA GLY A 172 13.59 -33.87 28.16
C GLY A 172 13.82 -32.73 27.15
N TYR A 173 14.52 -31.67 27.58
CA TYR A 173 14.85 -30.50 26.76
C TYR A 173 16.37 -30.39 26.52
N ASP A 174 17.08 -31.53 26.45
CA ASP A 174 18.54 -31.58 26.31
C ASP A 174 19.04 -30.83 25.07
N ALA A 175 18.27 -30.83 23.97
CA ALA A 175 18.60 -30.06 22.77
C ALA A 175 18.67 -28.53 23.01
N LEU A 176 17.82 -27.99 23.90
CA LEU A 176 17.87 -26.56 24.28
C LEU A 176 19.05 -26.27 25.20
N LEU A 177 19.38 -27.21 26.10
CA LEU A 177 20.53 -27.08 27.00
C LEU A 177 21.86 -27.15 26.22
N ASN A 178 21.96 -28.06 25.26
CA ASN A 178 23.13 -28.22 24.40
C ASN A 178 23.31 -27.01 23.46
N ALA A 179 22.23 -26.54 22.82
CA ALA A 179 22.25 -25.34 21.98
C ALA A 179 22.79 -24.10 22.72
N ARG A 180 22.47 -23.96 24.02
CA ARG A 180 22.98 -22.87 24.86
C ARG A 180 24.46 -23.05 25.23
N ARG A 181 24.93 -24.29 25.44
CA ARG A 181 26.35 -24.60 25.72
C ARG A 181 27.26 -24.38 24.51
N GLU A 182 26.72 -24.53 23.31
CA GLU A 182 27.42 -24.28 22.04
C GLU A 182 27.48 -22.78 21.65
N GLY A 183 27.09 -21.86 22.54
CA GLY A 183 27.24 -20.43 22.32
C GLY A 183 26.16 -19.79 21.44
N MET A 184 25.05 -20.48 21.14
CA MET A 184 23.90 -19.82 20.51
C MET A 184 23.22 -18.86 21.49
N ASP A 185 23.21 -17.59 21.12
CA ASP A 185 22.63 -16.52 21.92
C ASP A 185 21.09 -16.63 21.93
N LEU A 186 20.53 -17.08 23.07
CA LEU A 186 19.08 -17.21 23.28
C LEU A 186 18.35 -15.85 23.39
N VAL A 187 19.00 -14.73 23.03
CA VAL A 187 18.45 -13.37 23.03
C VAL A 187 17.16 -13.24 22.19
N THR A 188 16.88 -14.15 21.26
CA THR A 188 15.58 -14.18 20.55
C THR A 188 14.38 -14.64 21.39
N PHE A 189 14.60 -15.16 22.60
CA PHE A 189 13.52 -15.56 23.53
C PHE A 189 13.19 -14.48 24.58
N ARG A 190 13.93 -13.36 24.61
CA ARG A 190 13.71 -12.23 25.54
C ARG A 190 12.55 -11.30 25.17
N LYS A 191 11.88 -11.49 24.02
CA LYS A 191 10.85 -10.56 23.50
C LYS A 191 9.41 -11.05 23.62
N VAL A 192 9.11 -11.88 24.63
CA VAL A 192 7.75 -12.10 25.10
C VAL A 192 7.79 -11.91 26.61
N ASP A 193 7.35 -10.74 27.06
CA ASP A 193 7.17 -10.32 28.45
C ASP A 193 8.44 -10.26 29.32
N GLY A 194 9.24 -9.21 29.11
CA GLY A 194 9.83 -8.33 30.14
C GLY A 194 10.66 -8.85 31.33
N SER A 195 10.67 -10.13 31.70
CA SER A 195 11.32 -10.58 32.94
C SER A 195 11.40 -12.11 33.04
N VAL A 196 12.36 -12.78 32.38
CA VAL A 196 12.62 -14.21 32.69
C VAL A 196 14.10 -14.57 32.45
N ALA A 197 14.87 -14.68 33.54
CA ALA A 197 16.25 -15.19 33.54
C ALA A 197 16.30 -16.65 34.01
N ALA A 198 16.30 -17.63 33.11
CA ALA A 198 16.50 -19.03 33.48
C ALA A 198 17.87 -19.23 34.16
N LYS A 199 17.88 -19.53 35.46
CA LYS A 199 19.07 -20.01 36.19
C LYS A 199 19.17 -21.53 36.01
N GLU A 200 20.31 -21.99 35.51
CA GLU A 200 20.78 -23.36 35.70
C GLU A 200 21.13 -23.48 37.20
N GLU A 201 20.43 -24.32 37.95
CA GLU A 201 20.89 -24.67 39.31
C GLU A 201 21.89 -25.82 39.14
N VAL A 202 23.19 -25.49 39.13
CA VAL A 202 24.28 -26.47 39.23
C VAL A 202 24.34 -26.94 40.68
N GLY A 203 23.41 -27.82 41.02
CA GLY A 203 23.54 -28.81 42.07
C GLY A 203 23.49 -30.17 41.37
N THR A 204 24.49 -31.01 41.62
CA THR A 204 24.70 -32.37 41.10
C THR A 204 23.44 -33.00 40.46
N ASP A 205 23.52 -33.22 39.14
CA ASP A 205 22.68 -34.07 38.29
C ASP A 205 21.18 -33.75 38.11
N SER A 206 20.79 -32.47 37.94
CA SER A 206 19.43 -32.16 37.47
C SER A 206 19.37 -31.69 36.00
N ARG A 207 19.06 -32.62 35.07
CA ARG A 207 18.76 -32.34 33.63
C ARG A 207 17.37 -31.69 33.42
N THR A 208 16.97 -30.75 34.28
CA THR A 208 15.61 -30.21 34.31
C THR A 208 15.60 -28.69 34.26
N ILE A 209 14.71 -28.12 33.44
CA ILE A 209 14.56 -26.66 33.29
C ILE A 209 13.40 -26.18 34.17
N ARG A 210 13.67 -25.23 35.07
CA ARG A 210 12.67 -24.62 35.95
C ARG A 210 12.41 -23.17 35.57
N HIS A 211 11.20 -22.70 35.86
CA HIS A 211 10.92 -21.26 35.84
C HIS A 211 11.68 -20.56 36.96
N VAL A 212 12.00 -19.27 36.81
CA VAL A 212 12.72 -18.47 37.82
C VAL A 212 11.99 -18.46 39.15
N ASP A 213 10.67 -18.26 39.08
CA ASP A 213 9.76 -18.30 40.23
C ASP A 213 9.20 -19.71 40.49
N CYS A 214 10.03 -20.75 40.32
CA CYS A 214 9.64 -22.10 40.70
C CYS A 214 9.46 -22.19 42.22
N GLN A 215 8.33 -22.74 42.67
CA GLN A 215 8.03 -22.94 44.09
C GLN A 215 8.94 -23.97 44.79
N LEU A 216 9.75 -24.72 44.02
CA LEU A 216 10.72 -25.76 44.44
C LEU A 216 10.13 -26.87 45.32
N LEU A 217 9.62 -26.55 46.50
CA LEU A 217 8.76 -27.38 47.33
C LEU A 217 7.30 -27.28 46.86
N LEU A 218 6.53 -28.36 47.02
CA LEU A 218 5.11 -28.44 46.71
C LEU A 218 4.37 -28.99 47.93
N PRO A 219 3.16 -28.50 48.22
CA PRO A 219 2.38 -28.97 49.37
C PRO A 219 2.01 -30.46 49.22
N PRO A 220 1.85 -31.20 50.32
CA PRO A 220 1.62 -32.66 50.30
C PRO A 220 0.40 -33.08 49.47
N ASN A 221 -0.65 -32.27 49.45
CA ASN A 221 -1.90 -32.57 48.76
C ASN A 221 -1.87 -32.31 47.23
N ARG A 222 -0.72 -31.87 46.69
CA ARG A 222 -0.62 -31.54 45.26
C ARG A 222 -0.34 -32.79 44.43
N MET A 223 -1.30 -33.19 43.61
CA MET A 223 -1.18 -34.35 42.71
C MET A 223 -0.16 -34.16 41.57
N SER A 224 0.11 -32.92 41.16
CA SER A 224 1.06 -32.63 40.08
C SER A 224 2.50 -32.62 40.59
N ALA A 225 3.38 -33.37 39.91
CA ALA A 225 4.82 -33.32 40.15
C ALA A 225 5.47 -31.96 39.84
N ARG A 226 4.76 -31.01 39.21
CA ARG A 226 5.27 -29.67 38.84
C ARG A 226 4.39 -28.54 39.42
N CYS A 227 5.02 -27.40 39.74
CA CYS A 227 4.31 -26.16 40.08
C CYS A 227 3.68 -25.50 38.84
N ASP A 228 2.67 -24.66 39.03
CA ASP A 228 1.90 -24.03 37.93
C ASP A 228 2.81 -23.20 37.02
N ARG A 229 3.78 -22.48 37.60
CA ARG A 229 4.78 -21.72 36.84
C ARG A 229 5.60 -22.64 35.91
N CYS A 230 6.01 -23.81 36.38
CA CYS A 230 6.75 -24.77 35.56
C CYS A 230 5.86 -25.48 34.53
N ILE A 231 4.58 -25.72 34.83
CA ILE A 231 3.60 -26.26 33.87
C ILE A 231 3.42 -25.28 32.72
N THR A 232 3.10 -24.02 33.02
CA THR A 232 2.92 -22.96 32.04
C THR A 232 4.19 -22.75 31.22
N TYR A 233 5.35 -22.69 31.87
CA TYR A 233 6.63 -22.55 31.18
C TYR A 233 6.95 -23.73 30.24
N GLY A 234 6.52 -24.95 30.58
CA GLY A 234 6.65 -26.12 29.71
C GLY A 234 5.93 -25.98 28.36
N HIS A 235 4.83 -25.21 28.29
CA HIS A 235 4.19 -24.89 27.02
C HIS A 235 5.08 -23.99 26.14
N TYR A 236 5.74 -23.01 26.72
CA TYR A 236 6.68 -22.14 26.00
C TYR A 236 7.91 -22.91 25.51
N LEU A 237 8.48 -23.78 26.35
CA LEU A 237 9.63 -24.61 25.97
C LEU A 237 9.31 -25.53 24.78
N ARG A 238 8.09 -26.08 24.69
CA ARG A 238 7.65 -26.86 23.52
C ARG A 238 7.63 -26.03 22.24
N GLY A 239 7.16 -24.78 22.31
CA GLY A 239 7.19 -23.86 21.17
C GLY A 239 8.62 -23.49 20.74
N ALA A 240 9.54 -23.35 21.70
CA ALA A 240 10.95 -23.09 21.42
C ALA A 240 11.65 -24.26 20.72
N VAL A 241 11.43 -25.50 21.17
CA VAL A 241 11.95 -26.71 20.52
C VAL A 241 11.40 -26.86 19.10
N ALA A 242 10.10 -26.57 18.89
CA ALA A 242 9.50 -26.61 17.56
C ALA A 242 10.21 -25.64 16.59
N LYS A 243 10.48 -24.40 17.02
CA LYS A 243 11.21 -23.41 16.20
C LYS A 243 12.64 -23.82 15.89
N ILE A 244 13.33 -24.50 16.80
CA ILE A 244 14.69 -25.03 16.56
C ILE A 244 14.63 -26.15 15.51
N ARG A 245 13.65 -27.06 15.60
CA ARG A 245 13.40 -28.07 14.56
C ARG A 245 13.07 -27.44 13.21
N ASP A 246 12.25 -26.39 13.19
CA ASP A 246 11.87 -25.70 11.96
C ASP A 246 13.06 -24.96 11.32
N LYS A 247 14.00 -24.43 12.13
CA LYS A 247 15.24 -23.82 11.62
C LYS A 247 16.22 -24.85 11.04
N GLN A 248 16.20 -26.08 11.55
CA GLN A 248 17.04 -27.18 11.06
C GLN A 248 16.45 -27.86 9.82
N ASN A 249 15.14 -27.69 9.55
CA ASN A 249 14.50 -28.16 8.33
C ASN A 249 14.45 -27.06 7.26
N THR A 250 15.34 -27.15 6.27
CA THR A 250 15.33 -26.39 5.02
C THR A 250 14.18 -26.81 4.08
N SER A 251 12.94 -26.90 4.59
CA SER A 251 11.76 -27.12 3.75
C SER A 251 11.10 -25.79 3.38
N ILE A 252 10.88 -25.58 2.09
CA ILE A 252 10.19 -24.39 1.56
C ILE A 252 8.72 -24.41 1.99
N SER A 253 8.34 -23.47 2.85
CA SER A 253 6.96 -23.25 3.31
C SER A 253 6.03 -22.89 2.15
N HIS A 254 4.74 -23.26 2.26
CA HIS A 254 3.70 -22.80 1.36
C HIS A 254 3.62 -21.26 1.23
N ASP A 255 4.00 -20.52 2.28
CA ASP A 255 4.03 -19.05 2.32
C ASP A 255 5.29 -18.44 1.69
N SER A 256 6.18 -19.26 1.13
CA SER A 256 7.39 -18.77 0.46
C SER A 256 7.03 -17.83 -0.70
N LYS A 257 7.58 -16.60 -0.64
CA LYS A 257 7.44 -15.54 -1.65
C LYS A 257 8.32 -15.75 -2.89
N ILE A 258 9.08 -16.84 -2.95
CA ILE A 258 9.92 -17.16 -4.11
C ILE A 258 9.01 -17.50 -5.29
N PRO A 259 9.15 -16.81 -6.44
CA PRO A 259 8.38 -17.11 -7.64
C PRO A 259 8.57 -18.57 -8.08
N HIS A 260 7.50 -19.25 -8.48
CA HIS A 260 7.53 -20.69 -8.79
C HIS A 260 8.53 -21.08 -9.88
N LYS A 261 8.83 -20.17 -10.81
CA LYS A 261 9.85 -20.35 -11.86
C LYS A 261 11.28 -20.54 -11.34
N HIS A 262 11.53 -20.20 -10.07
CA HIS A 262 12.83 -20.32 -9.41
C HIS A 262 12.87 -21.49 -8.42
N LEU A 263 11.83 -22.31 -8.37
CA LEU A 263 11.74 -23.50 -7.53
C LEU A 263 11.96 -24.75 -8.39
N SER A 264 12.77 -25.69 -7.90
CA SER A 264 12.89 -27.00 -8.54
C SER A 264 11.60 -27.81 -8.38
N ARG A 265 11.44 -28.87 -9.19
CA ARG A 265 10.25 -29.73 -9.16
C ARG A 265 10.01 -30.35 -7.78
N GLU A 266 11.07 -30.83 -7.14
CA GLU A 266 11.03 -31.40 -5.78
C GLU A 266 10.58 -30.35 -4.74
N GLN A 267 11.04 -29.11 -4.89
CA GLN A 267 10.64 -27.99 -4.03
C GLN A 267 9.18 -27.59 -4.23
N LEU A 268 8.66 -27.65 -5.46
CA LEU A 268 7.25 -27.43 -5.76
C LEU A 268 6.37 -28.53 -5.17
N GLU A 269 6.76 -29.80 -5.29
CA GLU A 269 6.05 -30.94 -4.69
C GLU A 269 6.03 -30.85 -3.15
N ALA A 270 7.15 -30.47 -2.53
CA ALA A 270 7.21 -30.20 -1.10
C ALA A 270 6.26 -29.06 -0.68
N LYS A 271 6.21 -27.97 -1.45
CA LYS A 271 5.33 -26.83 -1.20
C LYS A 271 3.85 -27.19 -1.33
N VAL A 272 3.49 -28.04 -2.30
CA VAL A 272 2.11 -28.56 -2.46
C VAL A 272 1.71 -29.45 -1.28
N ASN A 273 2.60 -30.35 -0.86
CA ASN A 273 2.35 -31.23 0.28
C ASN A 273 2.19 -30.46 1.60
N ASP A 274 2.97 -29.39 1.78
CA ASP A 274 2.84 -28.47 2.91
C ASP A 274 1.47 -27.77 2.92
N ALA A 275 1.06 -27.20 1.78
CA ALA A 275 -0.25 -26.56 1.64
C ALA A 275 -1.43 -27.53 1.89
N GLN A 276 -1.30 -28.80 1.49
CA GLN A 276 -2.31 -29.83 1.76
C GLN A 276 -2.42 -30.16 3.26
N ARG A 277 -1.29 -30.23 3.97
CA ARG A 277 -1.27 -30.44 5.43
C ARG A 277 -1.92 -29.28 6.16
N GLU A 278 -1.59 -28.05 5.80
CA GLU A 278 -2.17 -26.85 6.41
C GLU A 278 -3.69 -26.78 6.17
N LYS A 279 -4.16 -27.07 4.95
CA LYS A 279 -5.59 -27.17 4.64
C LYS A 279 -6.32 -28.19 5.52
N LYS A 280 -5.69 -29.34 5.81
CA LYS A 280 -6.27 -30.39 6.67
C LYS A 280 -6.32 -29.93 8.13
N TYR A 281 -5.27 -29.26 8.60
CA TYR A 281 -5.22 -28.68 9.95
C TYR A 281 -6.30 -27.61 10.15
N GLN A 282 -6.42 -26.65 9.24
CA GLN A 282 -7.43 -25.60 9.30
C GLN A 282 -8.86 -26.15 9.29
N LYS A 283 -9.14 -27.19 8.48
CA LYS A 283 -10.44 -27.89 8.51
C LYS A 283 -10.74 -28.50 9.88
N SER A 284 -9.74 -29.11 10.53
CA SER A 284 -9.91 -29.69 11.86
C SER A 284 -10.17 -28.61 12.92
N CYS A 285 -9.43 -27.49 12.89
CA CYS A 285 -9.67 -26.36 13.79
C CYS A 285 -11.05 -25.74 13.59
N ALA A 286 -11.49 -25.54 12.34
CA ALA A 286 -12.82 -25.05 12.04
C ALA A 286 -13.92 -26.00 12.55
N ALA A 287 -13.73 -27.32 12.43
CA ALA A 287 -14.66 -28.30 12.99
C ALA A 287 -14.73 -28.23 14.52
N LYS A 288 -13.58 -28.09 15.20
CA LYS A 288 -13.54 -27.90 16.66
C LYS A 288 -14.24 -26.61 17.10
N ILE A 289 -14.03 -25.50 16.39
CA ILE A 289 -14.71 -24.24 16.67
C ILE A 289 -16.21 -24.38 16.47
N ARG A 290 -16.67 -24.97 15.36
CA ARG A 290 -18.10 -25.24 15.13
C ARG A 290 -18.71 -26.10 16.23
N SER A 291 -17.99 -27.12 16.69
CA SER A 291 -18.46 -27.95 17.82
C SER A 291 -18.55 -27.15 19.12
N ARG A 292 -17.59 -26.26 19.40
CA ARG A 292 -17.64 -25.38 20.57
C ARG A 292 -18.78 -24.36 20.47
N VAL A 293 -19.01 -23.78 19.30
CA VAL A 293 -20.12 -22.86 19.04
C VAL A 293 -21.45 -23.61 19.16
N GLY A 294 -21.57 -24.82 18.61
CA GLY A 294 -22.75 -25.66 18.77
C GLY A 294 -23.05 -25.93 20.24
N LYS A 295 -22.04 -26.37 21.02
CA LYS A 295 -22.20 -26.56 22.46
C LYS A 295 -22.60 -25.28 23.18
N ALA A 296 -22.01 -24.13 22.84
CA ALA A 296 -22.37 -22.85 23.43
C ALA A 296 -23.80 -22.44 23.09
N VAL A 297 -24.26 -22.67 21.85
CA VAL A 297 -25.65 -22.46 21.43
C VAL A 297 -26.59 -23.42 22.16
N ASP A 298 -26.19 -24.65 22.42
CA ASP A 298 -27.00 -25.63 23.16
C ASP A 298 -27.08 -25.29 24.66
N THR A 299 -26.02 -24.71 25.26
CA THR A 299 -26.02 -24.32 26.70
C THR A 299 -26.58 -22.92 26.97
N GLU A 300 -26.37 -21.97 26.07
CA GLU A 300 -26.72 -20.54 26.27
C GLU A 300 -27.82 -20.05 25.32
N GLY A 301 -28.15 -20.81 24.28
CA GLY A 301 -29.22 -20.46 23.36
C GLY A 301 -30.58 -20.81 23.94
N CYS A 302 -31.57 -19.93 23.73
CA CYS A 302 -32.97 -20.28 23.91
C CYS A 302 -33.60 -20.54 22.53
N THR A 303 -34.35 -21.63 22.41
CA THR A 303 -35.19 -21.87 21.24
C THR A 303 -36.40 -20.95 21.33
N LEU A 304 -36.47 -19.96 20.43
CA LEU A 304 -37.64 -19.10 20.33
C LEU A 304 -38.82 -19.91 19.77
N ASN A 305 -39.92 -19.92 20.51
CA ASN A 305 -41.14 -20.61 20.10
C ASN A 305 -41.79 -19.84 18.93
N ASP A 306 -42.55 -20.50 18.05
CA ASP A 306 -43.27 -19.84 16.93
C ASP A 306 -44.17 -18.68 17.36
N SER A 307 -44.61 -18.65 18.62
CA SER A 307 -45.35 -17.54 19.23
C SER A 307 -44.46 -16.34 19.58
N GLN A 308 -43.23 -16.57 20.06
CA GLN A 308 -42.26 -15.52 20.36
C GLN A 308 -41.64 -14.94 19.08
N HIS A 309 -41.42 -15.78 18.06
CA HIS A 309 -41.03 -15.32 16.72
C HIS A 309 -42.11 -14.43 16.10
N ARG A 310 -43.39 -14.85 16.19
CA ARG A 310 -44.52 -14.02 15.76
C ARG A 310 -44.67 -12.75 16.58
N PHE A 311 -44.44 -12.78 17.89
CA PHE A 311 -44.48 -11.58 18.75
C PHE A 311 -43.39 -10.56 18.38
N LEU A 312 -42.16 -11.02 18.10
CA LEU A 312 -41.08 -10.16 17.61
C LEU A 312 -41.37 -9.59 16.21
N GLN A 313 -41.96 -10.39 15.31
CA GLN A 313 -42.48 -9.89 14.04
C GLN A 313 -43.58 -8.85 14.25
N GLN A 314 -44.50 -9.08 15.19
CA GLN A 314 -45.61 -8.18 15.48
C GLN A 314 -45.14 -6.88 16.12
N ILE A 315 -44.06 -6.87 16.90
CA ILE A 315 -43.38 -5.66 17.39
C ILE A 315 -42.75 -4.88 16.23
N LEU A 316 -42.09 -5.57 15.29
CA LEU A 316 -41.50 -4.97 14.08
C LEU A 316 -42.56 -4.46 13.08
N GLU A 317 -43.74 -5.09 13.05
CA GLU A 317 -44.85 -4.78 12.14
C GLU A 317 -45.88 -3.82 12.74
N SER A 318 -45.91 -3.68 14.08
CA SER A 318 -46.79 -2.73 14.76
C SER A 318 -46.47 -1.29 14.34
N SER A 319 -47.53 -0.50 14.15
CA SER A 319 -47.51 0.90 13.70
C SER A 319 -46.54 1.81 14.47
N THR A 320 -46.18 1.44 15.70
CA THR A 320 -45.17 2.11 16.53
C THR A 320 -43.78 2.13 15.90
N ALA A 321 -43.31 1.10 15.19
CA ALA A 321 -41.98 1.15 14.57
C ALA A 321 -41.93 2.19 13.44
N LYS A 322 -43.00 2.34 12.65
CA LYS A 322 -43.08 3.30 11.56
C LYS A 322 -43.23 4.74 12.08
N ASP A 323 -44.08 4.95 13.09
CA ASP A 323 -44.33 6.26 13.69
C ASP A 323 -43.15 6.76 14.55
N THR A 324 -42.44 5.87 15.24
CA THR A 324 -41.20 6.21 15.97
C THR A 324 -40.05 6.54 15.00
N MET A 325 -40.03 5.94 13.80
CA MET A 325 -39.00 6.19 12.79
C MET A 325 -39.16 7.54 12.09
N ASP A 326 -40.39 7.89 11.72
CA ASP A 326 -40.69 9.20 11.12
C ASP A 326 -40.47 10.38 12.09
N THR A 327 -40.41 10.08 13.39
CA THR A 327 -40.01 11.03 14.46
C THR A 327 -38.52 10.97 14.82
N THR A 328 -37.83 9.83 14.64
CA THR A 328 -36.41 9.66 15.03
C THR A 328 -35.42 10.06 13.94
N PHE A 329 -35.73 9.80 12.66
CA PHE A 329 -34.90 10.22 11.55
C PHE A 329 -35.59 11.34 10.78
N ALA A 330 -34.86 12.43 10.51
CA ALA A 330 -35.39 13.50 9.66
C ALA A 330 -35.75 12.94 8.27
N LYS A 331 -36.80 13.52 7.67
CA LYS A 331 -37.25 13.17 6.31
C LYS A 331 -36.10 13.34 5.31
N ASP A 332 -36.06 12.42 4.34
CA ASP A 332 -35.11 12.39 3.23
C ASP A 332 -33.64 12.19 3.64
N THR A 333 -33.40 11.57 4.80
CA THR A 333 -32.04 11.24 5.25
C THR A 333 -31.60 9.86 4.74
N PRO A 334 -30.28 9.66 4.48
CA PRO A 334 -29.74 8.36 4.07
C PRO A 334 -30.06 7.23 5.07
N GLN A 335 -30.15 7.56 6.36
CA GLN A 335 -30.51 6.61 7.41
C GLN A 335 -31.95 6.11 7.26
N GLN A 336 -32.88 7.03 6.99
CA GLN A 336 -34.28 6.69 6.73
C GLN A 336 -34.41 5.83 5.46
N PHE A 337 -33.75 6.22 4.36
CA PHE A 337 -33.76 5.45 3.11
C PHE A 337 -33.16 4.06 3.26
N LEU A 338 -32.02 3.94 3.95
CA LEU A 338 -31.40 2.65 4.24
C LEU A 338 -32.37 1.75 5.00
N PHE A 339 -32.99 2.27 6.06
CA PHE A 339 -33.92 1.52 6.89
C PHE A 339 -35.18 1.10 6.13
N GLN A 340 -35.81 1.99 5.37
CA GLN A 340 -36.97 1.66 4.53
C GLN A 340 -36.67 0.49 3.60
N GLN A 341 -35.50 0.49 2.96
CA GLN A 341 -35.05 -0.58 2.06
C GLN A 341 -34.75 -1.89 2.81
N GLN A 342 -34.27 -1.82 4.07
CA GLN A 342 -34.14 -3.00 4.93
C GLN A 342 -35.51 -3.62 5.26
N VAL A 343 -36.50 -2.78 5.63
CA VAL A 343 -37.86 -3.22 5.96
C VAL A 343 -38.56 -3.83 4.75
N GLU A 344 -38.50 -3.17 3.58
CA GLU A 344 -39.05 -3.72 2.34
C GLU A 344 -38.46 -5.09 2.00
N ARG A 345 -37.14 -5.24 2.18
CA ARG A 345 -36.48 -6.50 1.96
C ARG A 345 -36.90 -7.56 2.98
N ALA A 346 -37.05 -7.20 4.25
CA ALA A 346 -37.48 -8.12 5.31
C ALA A 346 -38.90 -8.65 5.10
N LYS A 347 -39.80 -7.83 4.54
CA LYS A 347 -41.19 -8.22 4.20
C LYS A 347 -41.28 -9.24 3.05
N GLN A 348 -40.22 -9.41 2.26
CA GLN A 348 -40.23 -10.30 1.10
C GLN A 348 -39.71 -11.70 1.45
N HIS A 349 -40.54 -12.71 1.13
CA HIS A 349 -40.18 -14.12 1.32
C HIS A 349 -39.03 -14.58 0.42
N ASP A 350 -38.99 -14.16 -0.84
CA ASP A 350 -37.86 -14.43 -1.76
C ASP A 350 -36.97 -13.18 -1.91
N ALA A 351 -35.68 -13.34 -1.60
CA ALA A 351 -34.68 -12.29 -1.78
C ALA A 351 -34.57 -11.75 -3.23
N ARG A 352 -34.97 -12.57 -4.22
CA ARG A 352 -34.84 -12.24 -5.65
C ARG A 352 -35.89 -11.27 -6.15
N THR A 353 -37.00 -11.12 -5.43
CA THR A 353 -38.08 -10.18 -5.81
C THR A 353 -37.77 -8.74 -5.41
N MET A 354 -36.75 -8.53 -4.58
CA MET A 354 -36.35 -7.20 -4.10
C MET A 354 -35.89 -6.29 -5.24
N LYS A 355 -36.61 -5.18 -5.40
CA LYS A 355 -36.23 -4.07 -6.28
C LYS A 355 -35.61 -2.98 -5.42
N TRP A 356 -34.28 -2.92 -5.46
CA TRP A 356 -33.52 -1.89 -4.75
C TRP A 356 -33.72 -0.51 -5.38
N HIS A 357 -33.91 0.50 -4.52
CA HIS A 357 -33.89 1.89 -4.94
C HIS A 357 -32.57 2.25 -5.66
N PRO A 358 -32.57 3.08 -6.73
CA PRO A 358 -31.35 3.43 -7.47
C PRO A 358 -30.23 3.95 -6.56
N ILE A 359 -30.56 4.80 -5.59
CA ILE A 359 -29.59 5.34 -4.62
C ILE A 359 -28.94 4.25 -3.78
N MET A 360 -29.70 3.22 -3.36
CA MET A 360 -29.12 2.07 -2.65
C MET A 360 -28.13 1.32 -3.54
N VAL A 361 -28.44 1.17 -4.82
CA VAL A 361 -27.52 0.55 -5.79
C VAL A 361 -26.27 1.42 -5.97
N ARG A 362 -26.41 2.75 -6.11
CA ARG A 362 -25.29 3.70 -6.20
C ARG A 362 -24.38 3.61 -4.98
N TRP A 363 -24.95 3.61 -3.78
CA TRP A 363 -24.22 3.48 -2.52
C TRP A 363 -23.49 2.14 -2.42
N CYS A 364 -24.18 1.04 -2.75
CA CYS A 364 -23.58 -0.29 -2.75
C CYS A 364 -22.47 -0.45 -3.80
N LEU A 365 -22.59 0.18 -4.97
CA LEU A 365 -21.54 0.23 -5.99
C LEU A 365 -20.31 0.99 -5.47
N ALA A 366 -20.50 2.13 -4.82
CA ALA A 366 -19.41 2.91 -4.23
C ALA A 366 -18.64 2.10 -3.18
N ILE A 367 -19.33 1.39 -2.28
CA ILE A 367 -18.69 0.50 -1.29
C ILE A 367 -18.01 -0.68 -1.98
N TYR A 368 -18.72 -1.38 -2.87
CA TYR A 368 -18.20 -2.55 -3.57
C TYR A 368 -16.93 -2.25 -4.36
N HIS A 369 -16.89 -1.12 -5.07
CA HIS A 369 -15.72 -0.72 -5.83
C HIS A 369 -14.59 -0.13 -4.99
N SER A 370 -14.88 0.34 -3.78
CA SER A 370 -13.86 0.73 -2.79
C SER A 370 -13.20 -0.50 -2.17
N SER A 371 -14.00 -1.50 -1.77
CA SER A 371 -13.51 -2.78 -1.27
C SER A 371 -14.54 -3.89 -1.48
N PRO A 372 -14.35 -4.76 -2.50
CA PRO A 372 -15.24 -5.90 -2.73
C PRO A 372 -15.27 -6.87 -1.55
N ALA A 373 -14.15 -6.99 -0.81
CA ALA A 373 -14.04 -7.85 0.36
C ALA A 373 -14.87 -7.30 1.53
N THR A 374 -14.78 -6.01 1.81
CA THR A 374 -15.58 -5.35 2.86
C THR A 374 -17.07 -5.42 2.53
N TYR A 375 -17.45 -5.17 1.27
CA TYR A 375 -18.85 -5.29 0.85
C TYR A 375 -19.41 -6.70 1.07
N LYS A 376 -18.66 -7.73 0.67
CA LYS A 376 -19.03 -9.13 0.91
C LYS A 376 -19.15 -9.42 2.39
N PHE A 377 -18.18 -8.98 3.21
CA PHE A 377 -18.22 -9.16 4.66
C PHE A 377 -19.48 -8.54 5.28
N ILE A 378 -19.80 -7.28 4.96
CA ILE A 378 -21.01 -6.60 5.48
C ILE A 378 -22.27 -7.38 5.08
N ARG A 379 -22.38 -7.76 3.80
CA ARG A 379 -23.54 -8.51 3.32
C ARG A 379 -23.66 -9.91 3.96
N ASP A 380 -22.54 -10.62 4.05
CA ASP A 380 -22.50 -12.01 4.53
C ASP A 380 -22.61 -12.09 6.06
N SER A 381 -22.30 -10.99 6.78
CA SER A 381 -22.49 -10.88 8.23
C SER A 381 -23.94 -10.88 8.69
N GLY A 382 -24.89 -10.58 7.78
CA GLY A 382 -26.31 -10.49 8.11
C GLY A 382 -26.73 -9.21 8.82
N PHE A 383 -25.81 -8.29 9.13
CA PHE A 383 -26.15 -6.99 9.74
C PHE A 383 -26.98 -6.09 8.80
N LEU A 384 -26.73 -6.16 7.50
CA LEU A 384 -27.47 -5.42 6.48
C LEU A 384 -27.83 -6.33 5.31
N PHE A 385 -29.07 -6.26 4.86
CA PHE A 385 -29.47 -6.77 3.56
C PHE A 385 -28.95 -5.84 2.48
N LEU A 386 -28.09 -6.35 1.62
CA LEU A 386 -27.50 -5.61 0.50
C LEU A 386 -27.71 -6.36 -0.82
N PRO A 387 -27.73 -5.66 -1.96
CA PRO A 387 -27.77 -6.27 -3.28
C PRO A 387 -26.70 -7.36 -3.46
N HIS A 388 -27.07 -8.44 -4.17
CA HIS A 388 -26.07 -9.43 -4.55
C HIS A 388 -25.04 -8.82 -5.53
N THR A 389 -23.78 -9.26 -5.48
CA THR A 389 -22.71 -8.77 -6.37
C THR A 389 -23.05 -8.90 -7.85
N ARG A 390 -23.70 -10.00 -8.27
CA ARG A 390 -24.27 -10.17 -9.63
C ARG A 390 -25.26 -9.06 -10.05
N THR A 391 -25.97 -8.45 -9.10
CA THR A 391 -26.84 -7.31 -9.39
C THR A 391 -25.98 -6.07 -9.61
N LEU A 392 -25.01 -5.79 -8.74
CA LEU A 392 -24.06 -4.68 -8.89
C LEU A 392 -23.27 -4.77 -10.21
N ASP A 393 -22.78 -5.96 -10.56
CA ASP A 393 -22.05 -6.23 -11.80
C ASP A 393 -22.83 -5.84 -13.07
N ARG A 394 -24.17 -5.88 -13.03
CA ARG A 394 -25.00 -5.46 -14.17
C ARG A 394 -25.09 -3.94 -14.31
N TYR A 395 -24.96 -3.22 -13.21
CA TYR A 395 -24.91 -1.75 -13.21
C TYR A 395 -23.48 -1.24 -13.47
N SER A 396 -22.46 -1.94 -12.97
CA SER A 396 -21.06 -1.55 -13.22
C SER A 396 -20.64 -1.80 -14.67
N LYS A 397 -21.13 -2.88 -15.28
CA LYS A 397 -20.87 -3.24 -16.69
C LYS A 397 -22.04 -2.83 -17.57
N PHE A 398 -22.45 -1.55 -17.50
CA PHE A 398 -23.64 -1.06 -18.20
C PHE A 398 -23.58 -1.26 -19.73
N THR A 399 -22.38 -1.20 -20.29
CA THR A 399 -22.07 -1.52 -21.70
C THR A 399 -20.97 -2.58 -21.81
N ASP A 400 -20.65 -2.97 -23.04
CA ASP A 400 -19.56 -3.87 -23.36
C ASP A 400 -18.26 -3.08 -23.53
N PRO A 401 -17.15 -3.49 -22.89
CA PRO A 401 -15.88 -2.82 -23.09
C PRO A 401 -15.37 -3.11 -24.50
N THR A 402 -15.29 -2.07 -25.33
CA THR A 402 -14.83 -2.15 -26.71
C THR A 402 -13.61 -1.23 -26.88
N SER A 403 -12.64 -1.68 -27.66
CA SER A 403 -11.53 -0.82 -28.10
C SER A 403 -12.06 0.35 -28.94
N GLY A 404 -11.34 1.48 -28.91
CA GLY A 404 -11.68 2.72 -29.58
C GLY A 404 -12.84 3.46 -28.93
N PHE A 405 -13.66 4.11 -29.77
CA PHE A 405 -14.78 4.92 -29.31
C PHE A 405 -16.00 4.05 -29.00
N ASN A 406 -16.53 4.19 -27.78
CA ASN A 406 -17.75 3.53 -27.36
C ASN A 406 -18.87 4.57 -27.20
N PRO A 407 -19.98 4.47 -27.97
CA PRO A 407 -21.07 5.45 -27.92
C PRO A 407 -21.67 5.66 -26.52
N ASP A 408 -21.83 4.58 -25.73
CA ASP A 408 -22.36 4.69 -24.36
C ASP A 408 -21.38 5.41 -23.42
N VAL A 409 -20.07 5.28 -23.66
CA VAL A 409 -19.02 5.99 -22.92
C VAL A 409 -18.98 7.46 -23.33
N LEU A 410 -19.13 7.78 -24.61
CA LEU A 410 -19.21 9.16 -25.11
C LEU A 410 -20.46 9.87 -24.59
N LYS A 411 -21.60 9.16 -24.50
CA LYS A 411 -22.82 9.69 -23.87
C LYS A 411 -22.57 10.07 -22.40
N LYS A 412 -21.86 9.22 -21.65
CA LYS A 412 -21.45 9.55 -20.28
C LYS A 412 -20.50 10.75 -20.20
N LEU A 413 -19.61 10.90 -21.18
CA LEU A 413 -18.75 12.08 -21.26
C LEU A 413 -19.61 13.35 -21.39
N LEU A 414 -20.62 13.36 -22.28
CA LEU A 414 -21.55 14.49 -22.42
C LEU A 414 -22.33 14.77 -21.13
N GLU A 415 -22.89 13.73 -20.50
CA GLU A 415 -23.63 13.86 -19.23
C GLU A 415 -22.75 14.43 -18.12
N LYS A 416 -21.49 13.99 -18.03
CA LYS A 416 -20.53 14.45 -17.02
C LYS A 416 -20.04 15.87 -17.30
N ALA A 417 -19.79 16.20 -18.57
CA ALA A 417 -19.29 17.51 -18.96
C ALA A 417 -20.37 18.59 -18.90
N LYS A 418 -21.66 18.21 -19.05
CA LYS A 418 -22.79 19.13 -19.18
C LYS A 418 -22.52 20.23 -20.20
N ILE A 419 -21.97 19.83 -21.35
CA ILE A 419 -21.36 20.75 -22.31
C ILE A 419 -22.35 21.80 -22.84
N ASP A 420 -23.62 21.44 -22.94
CA ASP A 420 -24.70 22.32 -23.43
C ASP A 420 -25.00 23.47 -22.44
N GLU A 421 -24.65 23.32 -21.16
CA GLU A 421 -24.77 24.36 -20.12
C GLU A 421 -23.49 25.22 -20.00
N LEU A 422 -22.40 24.85 -20.67
CA LEU A 422 -21.10 25.51 -20.50
C LEU A 422 -20.95 26.73 -21.44
N PRO A 423 -20.47 27.88 -20.93
CA PRO A 423 -20.01 28.97 -21.78
C PRO A 423 -18.80 28.53 -22.62
N GLU A 424 -18.58 29.21 -23.74
CA GLU A 424 -17.63 28.79 -24.76
C GLU A 424 -16.20 28.59 -24.24
N TRP A 425 -15.71 29.53 -23.43
CA TRP A 425 -14.37 29.43 -22.84
C TRP A 425 -14.20 28.22 -21.91
N LYS A 426 -15.28 27.67 -21.32
CA LYS A 426 -15.21 26.45 -20.49
C LYS A 426 -15.21 25.16 -21.31
N LYS A 427 -15.50 25.22 -22.62
CA LYS A 427 -15.41 24.08 -23.55
C LYS A 427 -13.99 23.80 -24.03
N ASN A 428 -13.03 24.66 -23.67
CA ASN A 428 -11.61 24.44 -23.91
C ASN A 428 -11.06 23.24 -23.14
N VAL A 429 -10.52 22.27 -23.87
CA VAL A 429 -9.96 21.02 -23.34
C VAL A 429 -8.57 20.74 -23.90
N THR A 430 -7.88 19.83 -23.22
CA THR A 430 -6.63 19.21 -23.66
C THR A 430 -6.86 17.72 -23.86
N LEU A 431 -6.16 17.15 -24.84
CA LEU A 431 -6.16 15.72 -25.13
C LEU A 431 -4.84 15.13 -24.65
N LEU A 432 -4.92 14.28 -23.63
CA LEU A 432 -3.79 13.56 -23.05
C LEU A 432 -3.79 12.14 -23.61
N PHE A 433 -2.61 11.62 -23.95
CA PHE A 433 -2.47 10.23 -24.34
C PHE A 433 -1.13 9.64 -23.90
N ASP A 434 -1.18 8.41 -23.42
CA ASP A 434 -0.02 7.64 -22.96
C ASP A 434 -0.34 6.14 -22.97
N GLU A 435 0.70 5.31 -22.96
CA GLU A 435 0.62 3.86 -23.00
C GLU A 435 0.76 3.23 -21.61
N MET A 436 -0.13 2.29 -21.29
CA MET A 436 -0.01 1.47 -20.10
C MET A 436 0.34 0.02 -20.46
N LYS A 437 1.43 -0.50 -19.88
CA LYS A 437 1.80 -1.91 -20.02
C LYS A 437 0.74 -2.85 -19.42
N VAL A 438 0.21 -3.74 -20.25
CA VAL A 438 -0.75 -4.81 -19.91
C VAL A 438 -0.11 -6.19 -20.01
N LYS A 439 -0.77 -7.20 -19.42
CA LYS A 439 -0.35 -8.59 -19.58
C LYS A 439 -0.78 -9.09 -20.95
N SER A 440 0.18 -9.40 -21.81
CA SER A 440 -0.05 -10.06 -23.09
C SER A 440 -0.64 -11.44 -22.86
N ASN A 441 -1.91 -11.61 -23.20
CA ASN A 441 -2.66 -12.85 -23.02
C ASN A 441 -3.97 -12.80 -23.82
N LEU A 442 -4.47 -13.97 -24.23
CA LEU A 442 -5.79 -14.13 -24.84
C LEU A 442 -6.83 -14.51 -23.80
N VAL A 443 -7.98 -13.85 -23.87
CA VAL A 443 -9.10 -14.09 -22.97
C VAL A 443 -10.38 -14.27 -23.78
N TYR A 444 -11.00 -15.44 -23.66
CA TYR A 444 -12.27 -15.75 -24.31
C TYR A 444 -13.45 -15.11 -23.55
N ASP A 445 -14.14 -14.15 -24.16
CA ASP A 445 -15.40 -13.63 -23.59
C ASP A 445 -16.55 -14.57 -23.91
N LYS A 446 -16.99 -15.34 -22.91
CA LYS A 446 -18.13 -16.27 -23.04
C LYS A 446 -19.43 -15.61 -23.52
N ARG A 447 -19.55 -14.28 -23.43
CA ARG A 447 -20.79 -13.56 -23.77
C ARG A 447 -20.79 -12.98 -25.19
N THR A 448 -19.66 -12.45 -25.67
CA THR A 448 -19.52 -12.03 -27.08
C THR A 448 -19.17 -13.22 -27.97
N GLY A 449 -18.46 -14.22 -27.42
CA GLY A 449 -17.90 -15.34 -28.18
C GLY A 449 -16.53 -15.02 -28.78
N GLU A 450 -15.95 -13.85 -28.45
CA GLU A 450 -14.72 -13.36 -29.06
C GLU A 450 -13.49 -13.66 -28.20
N LEU A 451 -12.34 -13.78 -28.86
CA LEU A 451 -11.03 -13.80 -28.21
C LEU A 451 -10.51 -12.37 -28.11
N ILE A 452 -10.31 -11.90 -26.88
CA ILE A 452 -9.79 -10.56 -26.58
C ILE A 452 -8.32 -10.66 -26.22
N GLY A 453 -7.50 -9.74 -26.73
CA GLY A 453 -6.08 -9.66 -26.40
C GLY A 453 -5.18 -9.36 -27.60
N PHE A 454 -5.73 -9.29 -28.80
CA PHE A 454 -5.02 -8.85 -30.00
C PHE A 454 -4.87 -7.33 -30.05
N THR A 455 -3.96 -6.84 -30.90
CA THR A 455 -3.86 -5.41 -31.20
C THR A 455 -5.05 -4.93 -32.02
N GLU A 456 -5.63 -3.79 -31.62
CA GLU A 456 -6.77 -3.16 -32.29
C GLU A 456 -6.54 -1.64 -32.31
N LEU A 457 -6.06 -1.11 -33.43
CA LEU A 457 -5.59 0.28 -33.56
C LEU A 457 -6.57 1.19 -34.32
N GLY A 458 -7.77 0.69 -34.64
CA GLY A 458 -8.79 1.40 -35.42
C GLY A 458 -8.81 0.96 -36.89
N SER A 459 -9.87 1.31 -37.64
CA SER A 459 -10.12 0.78 -39.00
C SER A 459 -8.94 1.00 -39.94
N ILE A 460 -8.44 2.24 -40.03
CA ILE A 460 -7.37 2.60 -40.95
C ILE A 460 -6.07 1.86 -40.63
N ASN A 461 -5.65 1.87 -39.36
CA ASN A 461 -4.41 1.22 -38.95
C ASN A 461 -4.48 -0.31 -39.07
N ASP A 462 -5.63 -0.90 -38.73
CA ASP A 462 -5.84 -2.34 -38.87
C ASP A 462 -5.81 -2.74 -40.36
N GLU A 463 -6.39 -1.93 -41.24
CA GLU A 463 -6.37 -2.12 -42.69
C GLU A 463 -4.96 -1.98 -43.27
N ILE A 464 -4.21 -0.93 -42.88
CA ILE A 464 -2.81 -0.74 -43.30
C ILE A 464 -1.97 -1.94 -42.88
N LYS A 465 -2.08 -2.39 -41.62
CA LYS A 465 -1.37 -3.59 -41.15
C LYS A 465 -1.77 -4.84 -41.92
N SER A 466 -3.05 -5.01 -42.22
CA SER A 466 -3.52 -6.15 -43.01
C SER A 466 -2.98 -6.12 -44.43
N PHE A 467 -2.81 -4.93 -45.01
CA PHE A 467 -2.23 -4.73 -46.32
C PHE A 467 -0.72 -5.00 -46.31
N GLU A 468 0.03 -4.45 -45.35
CA GLU A 468 1.46 -4.73 -45.16
C GLU A 468 1.72 -6.23 -45.04
N LYS A 469 0.91 -6.93 -44.22
CA LYS A 469 1.00 -8.40 -44.08
C LYS A 469 0.76 -9.12 -45.41
N ARG A 470 -0.23 -8.70 -46.20
CA ARG A 470 -0.50 -9.28 -47.54
C ARG A 470 0.65 -9.05 -48.51
N CYS A 471 1.30 -7.88 -48.47
CA CYS A 471 2.45 -7.59 -49.31
C CYS A 471 3.67 -8.42 -48.92
N GLN A 472 3.90 -8.62 -47.62
CA GLN A 472 5.01 -9.45 -47.10
C GLN A 472 4.81 -10.93 -47.40
N SER A 473 3.57 -11.45 -47.28
CA SER A 473 3.24 -12.84 -47.60
C SER A 473 3.34 -13.20 -49.09
N GLN A 474 3.54 -12.22 -49.99
CA GLN A 474 3.79 -12.49 -51.41
C GLN A 474 5.28 -12.73 -51.72
N GLN A 475 6.19 -12.54 -50.75
CA GLN A 475 7.63 -12.73 -50.93
C GLN A 475 8.20 -14.01 -50.28
N GLU A 476 7.42 -14.72 -49.45
CA GLU A 476 7.83 -15.99 -48.83
C GLU A 476 6.75 -17.06 -49.02
N ASP A 477 7.16 -18.23 -49.54
CA ASP A 477 6.34 -19.39 -49.92
C ASP A 477 5.79 -20.18 -48.70
N ASP A 478 5.55 -19.48 -47.57
CA ASP A 478 5.10 -20.09 -46.31
C ASP A 478 3.60 -19.84 -46.11
N THR A 479 2.82 -20.91 -46.20
CA THR A 479 1.36 -20.95 -46.15
C THR A 479 0.79 -20.77 -44.73
N SER A 480 1.59 -20.35 -43.75
CA SER A 480 1.13 -19.99 -42.42
C SER A 480 0.81 -18.50 -42.37
N GLY A 481 -0.47 -18.15 -42.56
CA GLY A 481 -0.94 -16.78 -42.34
C GLY A 481 -0.50 -16.27 -40.97
N ALA A 482 0.32 -15.21 -40.94
CA ALA A 482 0.94 -14.71 -39.73
C ALA A 482 -0.13 -14.33 -38.68
N ASP A 483 -0.07 -15.01 -37.52
CA ASP A 483 -1.00 -14.81 -36.42
C ASP A 483 -1.12 -13.31 -36.04
N PRO A 484 -2.31 -12.85 -35.63
CA PRO A 484 -2.50 -11.47 -35.17
C PRO A 484 -1.68 -11.19 -33.89
N ASP A 485 -1.07 -10.01 -33.85
CA ASP A 485 -0.18 -9.64 -32.75
C ASP A 485 -0.94 -9.53 -31.43
N LEU A 486 -0.36 -10.05 -30.35
CA LEU A 486 -0.90 -9.91 -29.01
C LEU A 486 -0.53 -8.55 -28.41
N ALA A 487 -1.52 -7.84 -27.88
CA ALA A 487 -1.30 -6.56 -27.22
C ALA A 487 -0.41 -6.71 -25.98
N THR A 488 0.57 -5.82 -25.86
CA THR A 488 1.46 -5.71 -24.68
C THR A 488 1.24 -4.40 -23.93
N HIS A 489 0.64 -3.41 -24.58
CA HIS A 489 0.30 -2.10 -24.05
C HIS A 489 -1.14 -1.74 -24.42
N VAL A 490 -1.69 -0.73 -23.75
CA VAL A 490 -2.94 -0.08 -24.11
C VAL A 490 -2.68 1.42 -24.13
N LEU A 491 -2.91 2.06 -25.28
CA LEU A 491 -2.94 3.52 -25.38
C LEU A 491 -4.28 4.01 -24.85
N ALA A 492 -4.27 4.99 -23.96
CA ALA A 492 -5.50 5.59 -23.43
C ALA A 492 -5.56 7.06 -23.83
N CYS A 493 -6.74 7.50 -24.30
CA CYS A 493 -7.02 8.90 -24.63
C CYS A 493 -7.91 9.51 -23.55
N MET A 494 -7.41 10.56 -22.90
CA MET A 494 -8.11 11.29 -21.85
C MET A 494 -8.39 12.72 -22.29
N VAL A 495 -9.64 13.16 -22.15
CA VAL A 495 -10.01 14.57 -22.24
C VAL A 495 -9.89 15.20 -20.86
N ARG A 496 -9.23 16.36 -20.82
CA ARG A 496 -9.06 17.16 -19.60
C ARG A 496 -9.50 18.60 -19.84
N GLY A 497 -10.43 19.08 -19.03
CA GLY A 497 -10.90 20.46 -19.06
C GLY A 497 -9.83 21.44 -18.57
N ILE A 498 -9.59 22.49 -19.34
CA ILE A 498 -8.66 23.57 -18.94
C ILE A 498 -9.29 24.38 -17.80
N PHE A 499 -10.56 24.73 -17.93
CA PHE A 499 -11.29 25.56 -16.96
C PHE A 499 -12.38 24.83 -16.19
N THR A 500 -12.49 23.52 -16.37
CA THR A 500 -13.43 22.64 -15.66
C THR A 500 -12.67 21.54 -14.93
N PRO A 501 -13.27 20.87 -13.94
CA PRO A 501 -12.68 19.69 -13.28
C PRO A 501 -12.81 18.42 -14.14
N LEU A 502 -13.17 18.54 -15.43
CA LEU A 502 -13.36 17.40 -16.31
C LEU A 502 -12.06 16.63 -16.51
N GLU A 503 -12.05 15.37 -16.11
CA GLU A 503 -11.02 14.37 -16.41
C GLU A 503 -11.74 13.07 -16.78
N PHE A 504 -11.53 12.58 -18.00
CA PHE A 504 -12.28 11.44 -18.50
C PHE A 504 -11.53 10.68 -19.60
N VAL A 505 -11.28 9.39 -19.41
CA VAL A 505 -10.79 8.50 -20.49
C VAL A 505 -11.98 8.09 -21.34
N PHE A 506 -11.97 8.47 -22.61
CA PHE A 506 -13.09 8.25 -23.54
C PHE A 506 -12.81 7.20 -24.60
N ALA A 507 -11.54 6.86 -24.82
CA ALA A 507 -11.13 5.81 -25.75
C ALA A 507 -9.85 5.11 -25.26
N TYR A 508 -9.68 3.85 -25.64
CA TYR A 508 -8.44 3.10 -25.42
C TYR A 508 -8.18 2.11 -26.58
N TYR A 509 -6.91 1.82 -26.87
CA TYR A 509 -6.48 1.00 -28.00
C TYR A 509 -5.43 -0.02 -27.55
N PRO A 510 -5.72 -1.33 -27.57
CA PRO A 510 -4.74 -2.39 -27.34
C PRO A 510 -3.67 -2.40 -28.43
N CYS A 511 -2.40 -2.35 -28.04
CA CYS A 511 -1.27 -2.20 -28.95
C CYS A 511 -0.04 -2.97 -28.46
N CYS A 512 0.99 -3.08 -29.29
CA CYS A 512 2.31 -3.54 -28.85
C CYS A 512 3.17 -2.35 -28.45
N THR A 513 3.42 -1.48 -29.42
CA THR A 513 4.10 -0.18 -29.28
C THR A 513 3.60 0.66 -30.45
N PHE A 514 3.18 1.90 -30.22
CA PHE A 514 2.78 2.76 -31.34
C PHE A 514 3.99 3.24 -32.14
N SER A 515 3.92 3.07 -33.46
CA SER A 515 4.71 3.92 -34.36
C SER A 515 4.08 5.30 -34.46
N SER A 516 4.87 6.32 -34.77
CA SER A 516 4.35 7.69 -34.95
C SER A 516 3.29 7.78 -36.05
N VAL A 517 3.41 6.94 -37.09
CA VAL A 517 2.47 6.89 -38.22
C VAL A 517 1.14 6.29 -37.79
N GLN A 518 1.14 5.27 -36.92
CA GLN A 518 -0.08 4.68 -36.37
C GLN A 518 -0.75 5.59 -35.34
N LEU A 519 0.04 6.35 -34.58
CA LEU A 519 -0.46 7.29 -33.59
C LEU A 519 -1.22 8.45 -34.25
N PHE A 520 -0.74 8.91 -35.40
CA PHE A 520 -1.30 10.07 -36.11
C PHE A 520 -2.82 9.99 -36.34
N PRO A 521 -3.37 8.97 -37.05
CA PRO A 521 -4.81 8.88 -37.28
C PRO A 521 -5.60 8.69 -35.98
N VAL A 522 -5.06 7.95 -34.99
CA VAL A 522 -5.77 7.72 -33.71
C VAL A 522 -6.00 9.01 -32.93
N ILE A 523 -4.98 9.88 -32.85
CA ILE A 523 -5.10 11.14 -32.12
C ILE A 523 -5.98 12.14 -32.87
N TRP A 524 -5.92 12.15 -34.21
CA TRP A 524 -6.80 12.99 -35.01
C TRP A 524 -8.25 12.53 -34.99
N ASP A 525 -8.53 11.23 -35.11
CA ASP A 525 -9.88 10.68 -34.92
C ASP A 525 -10.45 11.04 -33.54
N ALA A 526 -9.62 10.93 -32.50
CA ALA A 526 -10.01 11.31 -31.13
C ALA A 526 -10.30 12.82 -31.02
N THR A 527 -9.56 13.64 -31.76
CA THR A 527 -9.80 15.09 -31.87
C THR A 527 -11.10 15.38 -32.59
N GLY A 528 -11.36 14.72 -33.72
CA GLY A 528 -12.61 14.84 -34.48
C GLY A 528 -13.83 14.50 -33.62
N VAL A 529 -13.79 13.39 -32.89
CA VAL A 529 -14.87 13.00 -31.96
C VAL A 529 -15.10 14.08 -30.89
N LEU A 530 -14.04 14.64 -30.29
CA LEU A 530 -14.20 15.69 -29.28
C LEU A 530 -14.78 17.00 -29.87
N THR A 531 -14.34 17.38 -31.08
CA THR A 531 -14.87 18.55 -31.80
C THR A 531 -16.35 18.36 -32.13
N GLU A 532 -16.75 17.18 -32.63
CA GLU A 532 -18.15 16.84 -32.91
C GLU A 532 -19.04 16.85 -31.65
N LEU A 533 -18.48 16.52 -30.49
CA LEU A 533 -19.18 16.62 -29.21
C LEU A 533 -19.33 18.06 -28.72
N GLY A 534 -18.64 19.02 -29.34
CA GLY A 534 -18.69 20.46 -29.05
C GLY A 534 -17.53 20.98 -28.20
N PHE A 535 -16.44 20.23 -28.03
CA PHE A 535 -15.26 20.69 -27.28
C PHE A 535 -14.24 21.39 -28.18
N HIS A 536 -13.51 22.35 -27.62
CA HIS A 536 -12.38 23.01 -28.27
C HIS A 536 -11.07 22.36 -27.82
N VAL A 537 -10.53 21.48 -28.65
CA VAL A 537 -9.26 20.81 -28.36
C VAL A 537 -8.10 21.78 -28.60
N ARG A 538 -7.51 22.30 -27.52
CA ARG A 538 -6.47 23.34 -27.58
C ARG A 538 -5.04 22.79 -27.53
N ALA A 539 -4.85 21.58 -26.99
CA ALA A 539 -3.53 21.01 -26.84
C ALA A 539 -3.49 19.48 -26.85
N PHE A 540 -2.37 18.95 -27.36
CA PHE A 540 -1.96 17.55 -27.22
C PHE A 540 -0.86 17.43 -26.17
N ILE A 541 -1.05 16.52 -25.21
CA ILE A 541 -0.13 16.32 -24.10
C ILE A 541 0.31 14.86 -24.07
N CYS A 542 1.60 14.61 -24.17
CA CYS A 542 2.17 13.28 -24.06
C CYS A 542 3.62 13.31 -23.55
N ASP A 543 4.17 12.13 -23.32
CA ASP A 543 5.55 11.99 -22.85
C ASP A 543 6.58 12.32 -23.94
N GLY A 544 7.84 12.39 -23.53
CA GLY A 544 8.97 12.55 -24.44
C GLY A 544 9.43 11.24 -25.08
N ALA A 545 8.56 10.31 -25.49
CA ALA A 545 9.01 9.12 -26.22
C ALA A 545 9.39 9.47 -27.67
N SER A 546 10.21 8.63 -28.32
CA SER A 546 10.59 8.84 -29.73
C SER A 546 9.42 8.82 -30.71
N PRO A 547 8.41 7.94 -30.59
CA PRO A 547 7.24 7.99 -31.47
C PRO A 547 6.44 9.28 -31.30
N ASN A 548 6.25 9.76 -30.07
CA ASN A 548 5.51 10.97 -29.74
C ASN A 548 6.18 12.24 -30.31
N ARG A 549 7.50 12.35 -30.19
CA ARG A 549 8.25 13.43 -30.85
C ARG A 549 8.15 13.39 -32.36
N ARG A 550 8.25 12.19 -32.95
CA ARG A 550 8.12 12.05 -34.41
C ARG A 550 6.71 12.41 -34.86
N PHE A 551 5.68 12.09 -34.07
CA PHE A 551 4.31 12.53 -34.31
C PHE A 551 4.20 14.06 -34.39
N TYR A 552 4.84 14.83 -33.49
CA TYR A 552 4.89 16.30 -33.64
C TYR A 552 5.55 16.72 -34.94
N ARG A 553 6.68 16.10 -35.30
CA ARG A 553 7.41 16.45 -36.54
C ARG A 553 6.64 16.15 -37.82
N LEU A 554 5.69 15.22 -37.80
CA LEU A 554 4.84 14.93 -38.96
C LEU A 554 3.90 16.09 -39.33
N HIS A 555 3.77 17.11 -38.48
CA HIS A 555 2.89 18.27 -38.74
C HIS A 555 3.59 19.48 -39.37
N GLY A 556 4.92 19.47 -39.47
CA GLY A 556 5.67 20.57 -40.07
C GLY A 556 6.34 20.19 -41.38
N ASN A 557 6.80 21.20 -42.10
CA ASN A 557 7.47 21.02 -43.39
C ASN A 557 8.93 20.59 -43.21
N GLU A 558 9.52 20.01 -44.26
CA GLU A 558 10.95 19.68 -44.26
C GLU A 558 11.79 20.93 -43.97
N GLY A 559 12.61 20.87 -42.91
CA GLY A 559 13.49 21.97 -42.50
C GLY A 559 12.98 22.83 -41.35
N GLU A 560 11.72 22.69 -40.91
CA GLU A 560 11.25 23.36 -39.70
C GLU A 560 11.96 22.83 -38.45
N MET A 561 12.67 23.74 -37.75
CA MET A 561 13.52 23.36 -36.61
C MET A 561 12.73 23.03 -35.33
N MET A 562 11.52 23.57 -35.16
CA MET A 562 10.70 23.35 -33.96
C MET A 562 9.21 23.43 -34.31
N ILE A 563 8.53 22.29 -34.20
CA ILE A 563 7.09 22.18 -34.42
C ILE A 563 6.43 22.02 -33.05
N TYR A 564 5.66 23.03 -32.65
CA TYR A 564 5.00 23.10 -31.35
C TYR A 564 3.49 23.34 -31.46
N TRP A 565 2.95 23.41 -32.67
CA TRP A 565 1.53 23.52 -32.93
C TRP A 565 1.18 22.98 -34.32
N ALA A 566 -0.10 22.71 -34.56
CA ALA A 566 -0.67 22.40 -35.87
C ALA A 566 -2.07 23.00 -36.00
N TRP A 567 -2.55 23.15 -37.24
CA TRP A 567 -3.95 23.51 -37.50
C TRP A 567 -4.86 22.32 -37.19
N ASN A 568 -5.98 22.58 -36.54
CA ASN A 568 -7.01 21.57 -36.30
C ASN A 568 -7.68 21.19 -37.63
N ILE A 569 -7.56 19.93 -38.06
CA ILE A 569 -8.19 19.46 -39.31
C ILE A 569 -9.72 19.35 -39.22
N HIS A 570 -10.28 19.38 -38.00
CA HIS A 570 -11.71 19.26 -37.75
C HIS A 570 -12.38 20.59 -37.36
N SER A 571 -11.62 21.68 -37.25
CA SER A 571 -12.14 22.99 -36.84
C SER A 571 -11.39 24.10 -37.60
N GLU A 572 -12.11 24.86 -38.41
CA GLU A 572 -11.53 25.96 -39.17
C GLU A 572 -11.06 27.07 -38.21
N ASN A 573 -9.82 27.52 -38.37
CA ASN A 573 -9.17 28.60 -37.60
C ASN A 573 -8.72 28.27 -36.16
N GLU A 574 -8.68 27.01 -35.76
CA GLU A 574 -8.16 26.64 -34.44
C GLU A 574 -6.78 25.97 -34.53
N LYS A 575 -5.89 26.37 -33.63
CA LYS A 575 -4.57 25.74 -33.47
C LYS A 575 -4.57 24.80 -32.27
N ILE A 576 -3.92 23.66 -32.45
CA ILE A 576 -3.63 22.71 -31.38
C ILE A 576 -2.16 22.80 -31.05
N TYR A 577 -1.83 23.04 -29.78
CA TYR A 577 -0.46 23.18 -29.30
C TYR A 577 0.08 21.88 -28.69
N PHE A 578 1.38 21.64 -28.82
CA PHE A 578 2.02 20.39 -28.41
C PHE A 578 2.77 20.57 -27.10
N PHE A 579 2.53 19.70 -26.12
CA PHE A 579 3.16 19.75 -24.80
C PHE A 579 3.83 18.43 -24.48
N CYS A 580 5.13 18.49 -24.21
CA CYS A 580 5.83 17.42 -23.53
C CYS A 580 5.58 17.53 -22.03
N ASP A 581 5.30 16.41 -21.37
CA ASP A 581 5.02 16.37 -19.94
C ASP A 581 6.13 16.98 -19.08
N VAL A 582 5.80 18.06 -18.35
CA VAL A 582 6.74 18.88 -17.57
C VAL A 582 7.42 18.08 -16.44
N PRO A 583 6.69 17.33 -15.58
CA PRO A 583 7.28 16.37 -14.65
C PRO A 583 8.26 15.39 -15.30
N HIS A 584 7.93 14.84 -16.48
CA HIS A 584 8.83 13.98 -17.23
C HIS A 584 10.08 14.71 -17.73
N LEU A 585 9.95 15.92 -18.25
CA LEU A 585 11.10 16.74 -18.65
C LEU A 585 12.04 16.96 -17.46
N LEU A 586 11.50 17.27 -16.27
CA LEU A 586 12.33 17.43 -15.07
C LEU A 586 13.04 16.12 -14.66
N LYS A 587 12.36 14.97 -14.76
CA LYS A 587 12.99 13.65 -14.54
C LYS A 587 14.15 13.43 -15.52
N THR A 588 13.95 13.68 -16.82
CA THR A 588 14.99 13.49 -17.83
C THR A 588 16.15 14.47 -17.67
N THR A 589 15.88 15.71 -17.27
CA THR A 589 16.90 16.71 -16.93
C THR A 589 17.75 16.25 -15.75
N ARG A 590 17.13 15.77 -14.67
CA ARG A 590 17.85 15.18 -13.53
C ARG A 590 18.69 13.98 -13.96
N ASN A 591 18.15 13.08 -14.78
CA ASN A 591 18.89 11.90 -15.24
C ASN A 591 20.11 12.29 -16.13
N ASN A 592 20.00 13.33 -16.97
CA ASN A 592 21.16 13.86 -17.69
C ASN A 592 22.18 14.48 -16.72
N PHE A 593 21.71 15.19 -15.69
CA PHE A 593 22.56 15.78 -14.66
C PHE A 593 23.29 14.72 -13.81
N GLU A 594 22.61 13.63 -13.42
CA GLU A 594 23.20 12.46 -12.73
C GLU A 594 24.30 11.79 -13.57
N ASN A 595 24.03 11.64 -14.86
CA ASN A 595 25.02 11.10 -15.80
C ASN A 595 26.21 12.05 -16.03
N SER A 596 26.15 13.29 -15.55
CA SER A 596 27.27 14.23 -15.53
C SER A 596 28.22 13.95 -14.36
N GLY A 597 29.00 12.88 -14.48
CA GLY A 597 30.12 12.57 -13.59
C GLY A 597 29.87 11.53 -12.49
N ALA A 598 28.69 10.88 -12.41
CA ALA A 598 28.44 9.80 -11.45
C ALA A 598 28.08 8.45 -12.12
N HIS A 599 26.90 8.33 -12.73
CA HIS A 599 26.32 7.05 -13.15
C HIS A 599 27.00 6.41 -14.38
N SER A 600 26.37 6.42 -15.56
CA SER A 600 26.97 5.85 -16.78
C SER A 600 28.01 6.79 -17.39
N LYS A 601 28.19 7.99 -16.82
CA LYS A 601 29.10 9.05 -17.29
C LYS A 601 28.91 9.36 -18.79
N THR A 602 27.68 9.23 -19.27
CA THR A 602 27.31 9.45 -20.68
C THR A 602 27.16 10.94 -21.03
N ARG A 603 27.28 11.81 -20.04
CA ARG A 603 27.22 13.27 -20.16
C ARG A 603 28.37 13.90 -19.38
N HIS A 604 28.78 15.08 -19.82
CA HIS A 604 29.78 15.92 -19.18
C HIS A 604 29.31 17.37 -19.31
N LEU A 605 28.24 17.72 -18.61
CA LEU A 605 27.57 19.01 -18.78
C LEU A 605 28.51 20.17 -18.42
N HIS A 606 28.60 21.20 -19.26
CA HIS A 606 29.44 22.39 -19.04
C HIS A 606 28.71 23.65 -19.47
N TYR A 607 28.75 24.68 -18.65
CA TYR A 607 28.22 26.01 -18.97
C TYR A 607 29.14 27.08 -18.36
N ASN A 608 29.35 28.19 -19.06
CA ASN A 608 30.31 29.24 -18.70
C ASN A 608 31.69 28.67 -18.34
N LYS A 609 32.19 27.71 -19.13
CA LYS A 609 33.47 27.01 -18.97
C LYS A 609 33.62 26.25 -17.64
N GLN A 610 32.55 26.09 -16.87
CA GLN A 610 32.53 25.33 -15.62
C GLN A 610 31.63 24.09 -15.74
N PRO A 611 31.99 22.98 -15.07
CA PRO A 611 31.19 21.77 -15.10
C PRO A 611 29.88 21.93 -14.34
N ILE A 612 28.80 21.38 -14.90
CA ILE A 612 27.55 21.09 -14.18
C ILE A 612 27.60 19.60 -13.83
N SER A 613 28.14 19.26 -12.65
CA SER A 613 28.39 17.86 -12.26
C SER A 613 27.53 17.39 -11.10
N TRP A 614 27.08 16.14 -11.16
CA TRP A 614 26.43 15.45 -10.03
C TRP A 614 27.33 15.35 -8.81
N GLN A 615 28.66 15.38 -9.00
CA GLN A 615 29.64 15.41 -7.91
C GLN A 615 29.46 16.63 -7.02
N HIS A 616 28.94 17.76 -7.54
CA HIS A 616 28.61 18.92 -6.72
C HIS A 616 27.46 18.64 -5.75
N ILE A 617 26.48 17.81 -6.15
CA ILE A 617 25.36 17.40 -5.29
C ILE A 617 25.82 16.39 -4.24
N ILE A 618 26.68 15.43 -4.61
CA ILE A 618 27.28 14.47 -3.66
C ILE A 618 28.05 15.22 -2.57
N LYS A 619 28.96 16.12 -2.97
CA LYS A 619 29.75 16.93 -2.04
C LYS A 619 28.89 17.86 -1.18
N LEU A 620 27.80 18.40 -1.74
CA LEU A 620 26.85 19.20 -0.96
C LEU A 620 26.15 18.34 0.10
N TYR A 621 25.74 17.13 -0.26
CA TYR A 621 25.07 16.20 0.65
C TYR A 621 26.00 15.74 1.78
N GLU A 622 27.25 15.38 1.46
CA GLU A 622 28.28 15.02 2.43
C GLU A 622 28.59 16.20 3.39
N TRP A 623 28.67 17.41 2.85
CA TRP A 623 28.87 18.63 3.64
C TRP A 623 27.67 18.94 4.55
N ASP A 624 26.42 18.77 4.08
CA ASP A 624 25.21 18.96 4.89
C ASP A 624 25.06 17.88 5.98
N LEU A 625 25.50 16.64 5.71
CA LEU A 625 25.58 15.58 6.71
C LEU A 625 26.55 15.92 7.84
N GLY A 626 27.50 16.81 7.60
CA GLY A 626 28.53 17.16 8.57
C GLY A 626 29.47 15.98 8.84
N LEU A 627 29.79 15.17 7.81
CA LEU A 627 30.76 14.06 7.93
C LEU A 627 32.12 14.55 8.44
N ASP A 628 32.46 15.81 8.18
CA ASP A 628 33.69 16.47 8.64
C ASP A 628 33.55 17.16 10.01
N ARG A 629 32.39 17.03 10.69
CA ARG A 629 32.12 17.69 11.99
C ARG A 629 32.13 16.65 13.11
N GLU A 630 32.68 17.03 14.27
CA GLU A 630 32.74 16.17 15.46
C GLU A 630 31.36 15.82 16.06
N ALA A 631 30.33 16.62 15.76
CA ALA A 631 28.95 16.36 16.17
C ALA A 631 27.97 16.55 15.00
N VAL A 632 27.07 15.59 14.82
CA VAL A 632 26.01 15.65 13.79
C VAL A 632 24.98 16.71 14.20
N GLY A 633 25.06 17.87 13.57
CA GLY A 633 24.10 18.97 13.78
C GLY A 633 22.77 18.78 13.03
N LEU A 634 21.86 19.74 13.19
CA LEU A 634 20.62 19.80 12.39
C LEU A 634 20.95 20.03 10.91
N ARG A 635 20.43 19.14 10.05
CA ARG A 635 20.58 19.21 8.58
C ARG A 635 19.81 20.40 8.01
N MET A 636 20.46 21.20 7.17
CA MET A 636 19.80 22.29 6.45
C MET A 636 18.98 21.73 5.29
N LEU A 637 19.53 20.76 4.54
CA LEU A 637 18.88 20.13 3.39
C LEU A 637 18.15 18.85 3.81
N LYS A 638 17.20 18.97 4.76
CA LYS A 638 16.46 17.82 5.30
C LYS A 638 15.74 16.96 4.26
N ASN A 639 15.32 17.57 3.15
CA ASN A 639 14.62 16.88 2.07
C ASN A 639 15.59 16.14 1.13
N LEU A 640 16.86 16.52 1.09
CA LEU A 640 17.87 15.85 0.29
C LEU A 640 18.37 14.63 1.07
N THR A 641 17.83 13.46 0.74
CA THR A 641 18.19 12.18 1.38
C THR A 641 19.18 11.38 0.54
N HIS A 642 19.70 10.28 1.09
CA HIS A 642 20.54 9.32 0.37
C HIS A 642 19.91 8.90 -0.98
N ASP A 643 18.60 8.61 -0.98
CA ASP A 643 17.84 8.21 -2.18
C ASP A 643 17.78 9.30 -3.27
N HIS A 644 18.02 10.57 -2.94
CA HIS A 644 18.09 11.64 -3.93
C HIS A 644 19.41 11.65 -4.68
N VAL A 645 20.49 11.26 -4.00
CA VAL A 645 21.87 11.36 -4.48
C VAL A 645 22.31 10.06 -5.13
N PHE A 646 21.98 8.93 -4.50
CA PHE A 646 22.37 7.58 -4.93
C PHE A 646 21.15 6.84 -5.51
N LEU A 647 20.89 7.09 -6.79
CA LEU A 647 19.67 6.66 -7.44
C LEU A 647 19.76 5.22 -7.96
N THR A 648 18.78 4.40 -7.61
CA THR A 648 18.52 3.11 -8.24
C THR A 648 17.58 3.27 -9.44
N PRO A 649 17.48 2.27 -10.36
CA PRO A 649 16.57 2.36 -11.51
C PRO A 649 15.13 2.72 -11.16
N SER A 650 14.58 2.20 -10.05
CA SER A 650 13.24 2.53 -9.58
C SER A 650 13.14 3.97 -9.04
N LEU A 651 14.19 4.48 -8.38
CA LEU A 651 14.22 5.84 -7.85
C LEU A 651 14.35 6.88 -8.99
N ARG A 652 14.96 6.51 -10.12
CA ARG A 652 15.04 7.36 -11.31
C ARG A 652 13.68 7.73 -11.90
N MET A 653 12.66 6.91 -11.65
CA MET A 653 11.30 7.16 -12.12
C MET A 653 10.50 8.11 -11.20
N ARG A 654 10.99 8.39 -9.98
CA ARG A 654 10.27 9.23 -9.01
C ARG A 654 10.48 10.73 -9.30
N VAL A 655 9.40 11.41 -9.70
CA VAL A 655 9.38 12.86 -9.95
C VAL A 655 9.75 13.65 -8.70
N SER A 656 9.24 13.25 -7.52
CA SER A 656 9.46 13.99 -6.27
C SER A 656 10.95 14.18 -5.95
N LEU A 657 11.76 13.14 -6.16
CA LEU A 657 13.20 13.20 -5.95
C LEU A 657 13.87 14.18 -6.93
N ALA A 658 13.43 14.21 -8.19
CA ALA A 658 13.95 15.14 -9.19
C ALA A 658 13.62 16.60 -8.84
N VAL A 659 12.37 16.87 -8.42
CA VAL A 659 11.94 18.20 -7.95
C VAL A 659 12.75 18.66 -6.75
N GLN A 660 12.99 17.78 -5.78
CA GLN A 660 13.71 18.12 -4.56
C GLN A 660 15.20 18.38 -4.81
N VAL A 661 15.84 17.64 -5.72
CA VAL A 661 17.23 17.91 -6.14
C VAL A 661 17.33 19.22 -6.92
N LEU A 662 16.43 19.45 -7.87
CA LEU A 662 16.41 20.66 -8.70
C LEU A 662 15.58 21.77 -8.03
N SER A 663 15.84 22.02 -6.75
CA SER A 663 15.07 22.99 -5.96
C SER A 663 15.88 24.21 -5.56
N LYS A 664 15.17 25.31 -5.30
CA LYS A 664 15.75 26.53 -4.72
C LYS A 664 16.52 26.29 -3.41
N SER A 665 16.10 25.31 -2.61
CA SER A 665 16.80 24.94 -1.36
C SER A 665 18.20 24.40 -1.62
N VAL A 666 18.37 23.57 -2.66
CA VAL A 666 19.67 23.05 -3.10
C VAL A 666 20.53 24.17 -3.68
N TYR A 667 19.95 25.10 -4.44
CA TYR A 667 20.64 26.31 -4.90
C TYR A 667 21.23 27.13 -3.73
N HIS A 668 20.43 27.38 -2.69
CA HIS A 668 20.90 28.08 -1.49
C HIS A 668 21.98 27.29 -0.76
N GLY A 669 21.84 25.96 -0.65
CA GLY A 669 22.85 25.09 -0.08
C GLY A 669 24.20 25.17 -0.82
N LEU A 670 24.18 25.06 -2.15
CA LEU A 670 25.38 25.23 -2.98
C LEU A 670 26.00 26.62 -2.81
N THR A 671 25.18 27.66 -2.67
CA THR A 671 25.62 29.04 -2.46
C THR A 671 26.32 29.20 -1.11
N MET A 672 25.72 28.65 -0.05
CA MET A 672 26.29 28.68 1.31
C MET A 672 27.57 27.86 1.44
N GLN A 673 27.71 26.77 0.68
CA GLN A 673 28.96 26.00 0.64
C GLN A 673 30.14 26.83 0.09
N GLY A 674 29.87 27.94 -0.62
CA GLY A 674 30.89 28.93 -0.99
C GLY A 674 31.87 28.51 -2.09
N ARG A 675 31.76 27.30 -2.66
CA ARG A 675 32.71 26.81 -3.66
C ARG A 675 32.53 27.46 -5.04
N HIS A 676 33.62 27.98 -5.62
CA HIS A 676 33.62 28.65 -6.92
C HIS A 676 33.35 27.73 -8.13
N ASP A 677 33.64 26.43 -8.01
CA ASP A 677 33.39 25.42 -9.05
C ASP A 677 31.90 25.10 -9.25
N THR A 678 31.03 25.53 -8.32
CA THR A 678 29.59 25.24 -8.35
C THR A 678 28.73 26.32 -9.01
N ILE A 679 29.31 27.44 -9.50
CA ILE A 679 28.53 28.60 -9.98
C ILE A 679 27.59 28.21 -11.14
N SER A 680 28.08 27.48 -12.14
CA SER A 680 27.24 27.02 -13.24
C SER A 680 26.18 26.01 -12.81
N THR A 681 26.50 25.15 -11.83
CA THR A 681 25.52 24.22 -11.25
C THR A 681 24.41 24.96 -10.49
N ARG A 682 24.75 26.01 -9.74
CA ARG A 682 23.79 26.87 -9.06
C ARG A 682 22.83 27.52 -10.07
N LYS A 683 23.36 28.12 -11.15
CA LYS A 683 22.52 28.72 -12.20
C LYS A 683 21.60 27.68 -12.85
N PHE A 684 22.13 26.51 -13.20
CA PHE A 684 21.35 25.41 -13.77
C PHE A 684 20.19 24.97 -12.84
N VAL A 685 20.47 24.71 -11.56
CA VAL A 685 19.45 24.31 -10.58
C VAL A 685 18.38 25.39 -10.45
N LEU A 686 18.76 26.67 -10.39
CA LEU A 686 17.82 27.78 -10.26
C LEU A 686 16.95 27.97 -11.50
N MET A 687 17.52 27.83 -12.71
CA MET A 687 16.77 27.91 -13.97
C MET A 687 15.72 26.80 -14.05
N MET A 688 16.09 25.56 -13.67
CA MET A 688 15.17 24.43 -13.70
C MET A 688 14.08 24.50 -12.63
N ASP A 689 14.40 24.96 -11.41
CA ASP A 689 13.42 25.20 -10.33
C ASP A 689 12.36 26.21 -10.78
N LYS A 690 12.78 27.36 -11.32
CA LYS A 690 11.87 28.41 -11.77
C LYS A 690 11.06 27.98 -13.01
N PHE A 691 11.66 27.25 -13.94
CA PHE A 691 10.95 26.65 -15.08
C PHE A 691 9.81 25.73 -14.61
N PHE A 692 10.10 24.83 -13.67
CA PHE A 692 9.11 23.91 -13.13
C PHE A 692 8.01 24.63 -12.34
N ASP A 693 8.37 25.61 -11.50
CA ASP A 693 7.39 26.39 -10.73
C ASP A 693 6.45 27.18 -11.68
N CYS A 694 6.97 27.79 -12.77
CA CYS A 694 6.14 28.46 -13.78
C CYS A 694 5.12 27.51 -14.44
N LEU A 695 5.53 26.27 -14.74
CA LEU A 695 4.73 25.31 -15.49
C LEU A 695 3.96 24.29 -14.61
N ASN A 696 3.90 24.53 -13.30
CA ASN A 696 3.22 23.63 -12.36
C ASN A 696 2.32 24.38 -11.35
N VAL A 697 1.71 25.47 -11.80
CA VAL A 697 0.76 26.28 -11.02
C VAL A 697 -0.55 25.53 -10.86
N LYS A 698 -0.88 25.10 -9.62
CA LYS A 698 -2.05 24.25 -9.32
C LYS A 698 -3.22 24.98 -8.66
N ASN A 699 -2.91 26.01 -7.86
CA ASN A 699 -3.86 26.63 -6.94
C ASN A 699 -3.99 28.12 -7.23
N THR A 700 -5.14 28.69 -6.82
CA THR A 700 -5.39 30.14 -6.90
C THR A 700 -4.59 30.95 -5.89
N GLU A 701 -4.14 30.29 -4.81
CA GLU A 701 -3.38 30.86 -3.70
C GLU A 701 -2.07 30.10 -3.51
N SER A 702 -0.98 30.84 -3.32
CA SER A 702 0.34 30.29 -3.01
C SER A 702 1.16 31.30 -2.24
N ASN A 703 2.07 30.85 -1.37
CA ASN A 703 3.01 31.76 -0.70
C ASN A 703 4.19 32.15 -1.61
N LYS A 704 4.32 31.53 -2.79
CA LYS A 704 5.34 31.86 -3.79
C LYS A 704 4.70 32.63 -4.96
N PRO A 705 5.16 33.85 -5.29
CA PRO A 705 4.61 34.63 -6.40
C PRO A 705 4.69 33.93 -7.77
N VAL A 706 5.74 33.15 -8.02
CA VAL A 706 5.91 32.38 -9.28
C VAL A 706 4.81 31.32 -9.44
N LEU A 707 4.19 30.88 -8.34
CA LEU A 707 3.11 29.91 -8.32
C LEU A 707 1.71 30.55 -8.36
N TYR A 708 1.59 31.84 -8.69
CA TYR A 708 0.29 32.47 -8.88
C TYR A 708 -0.33 32.09 -10.23
N PRO A 709 -1.67 32.00 -10.33
CA PRO A 709 -2.34 31.85 -11.62
C PRO A 709 -1.94 32.94 -12.61
N TYR A 710 -1.78 32.57 -13.87
CA TYR A 710 -1.56 33.52 -14.96
C TYR A 710 -2.85 34.28 -15.21
N ARG A 711 -2.81 35.62 -15.14
CA ARG A 711 -4.00 36.49 -15.25
C ARG A 711 -3.89 37.55 -16.34
N ASN A 712 -2.69 37.80 -16.82
CA ASN A 712 -2.42 38.89 -17.76
C ASN A 712 -1.44 38.38 -18.83
N VAL A 713 -1.68 38.74 -20.08
CA VAL A 713 -0.79 38.45 -21.23
C VAL A 713 0.59 39.10 -21.08
N LEU A 714 0.72 40.14 -20.26
CA LEU A 714 1.95 40.85 -19.93
C LEU A 714 2.63 40.32 -18.65
N ASP A 715 2.25 39.15 -18.16
CA ASP A 715 2.90 38.53 -17.00
C ASP A 715 4.40 38.33 -17.28
N ALA A 716 5.26 38.89 -16.41
CA ALA A 716 6.72 38.87 -16.58
C ALA A 716 7.31 37.45 -16.64
N ARG A 717 6.57 36.43 -16.18
CA ARG A 717 6.99 35.03 -16.32
C ARG A 717 7.00 34.57 -17.77
N PHE A 718 6.18 35.13 -18.66
CA PHE A 718 6.24 34.83 -20.09
C PHE A 718 7.57 35.30 -20.69
N THR A 719 7.92 36.56 -20.45
CA THR A 719 9.21 37.14 -20.86
C THR A 719 10.38 36.33 -20.28
N TRP A 720 10.33 35.97 -19.00
CA TRP A 720 11.36 35.14 -18.39
C TRP A 720 11.48 33.75 -19.04
N LEU A 721 10.37 33.11 -19.42
CA LEU A 721 10.40 31.83 -20.11
C LEU A 721 10.99 31.97 -21.53
N GLU A 722 10.56 32.98 -22.29
CA GLU A 722 10.91 33.18 -23.70
C GLU A 722 12.34 33.74 -23.89
N GLU A 723 12.75 34.68 -23.04
CA GLU A 723 14.02 35.39 -23.16
C GLU A 723 15.09 34.77 -22.25
N ASP A 724 14.86 34.71 -20.95
CA ASP A 724 15.88 34.27 -19.99
C ASP A 724 16.11 32.75 -20.03
N PHE A 725 15.04 31.95 -19.94
CA PHE A 725 15.16 30.49 -19.86
C PHE A 725 15.54 29.88 -21.21
N LEU A 726 14.83 30.21 -22.30
CA LEU A 726 15.23 29.74 -23.63
C LEU A 726 16.55 30.38 -24.09
N GLY A 727 16.85 31.62 -23.70
CA GLY A 727 18.15 32.25 -23.92
C GLY A 727 19.28 31.49 -23.25
N PHE A 728 19.12 31.13 -21.97
CA PHE A 728 20.05 30.26 -21.26
C PHE A 728 20.30 28.93 -22.00
N LEU A 729 19.26 28.28 -22.52
CA LEU A 729 19.42 27.04 -23.29
C LEU A 729 20.15 27.26 -24.62
N ARG A 730 19.91 28.38 -25.31
CA ARG A 730 20.61 28.73 -26.57
C ARG A 730 22.09 29.03 -26.31
N GLU A 731 22.40 29.92 -25.38
CA GLU A 731 23.77 30.26 -24.99
C GLU A 731 24.55 29.00 -24.59
N TRP A 732 23.92 28.10 -23.84
CA TRP A 732 24.53 26.86 -23.41
C TRP A 732 24.90 25.94 -24.59
N GLU A 733 23.99 25.75 -25.55
CA GLU A 733 24.29 24.97 -26.75
C GLU A 733 25.33 25.64 -27.65
N GLU A 734 25.26 26.96 -27.83
CA GLU A 734 26.22 27.73 -28.62
C GLU A 734 27.64 27.62 -28.04
N GLU A 735 27.79 27.74 -26.72
CA GLU A 735 29.07 27.54 -26.05
C GLU A 735 29.62 26.11 -26.22
N ALA A 736 28.76 25.10 -26.05
CA ALA A 736 29.14 23.71 -26.23
C ALA A 736 29.56 23.42 -27.69
N HIS A 737 28.83 23.93 -28.67
CA HIS A 737 29.15 23.75 -30.09
C HIS A 737 30.36 24.56 -30.54
N GLY A 738 30.59 25.73 -29.93
CA GLY A 738 31.73 26.61 -30.18
C GLY A 738 33.04 26.14 -29.53
N THR A 739 33.00 25.13 -28.65
CA THR A 739 34.21 24.62 -27.99
C THR A 739 35.14 23.92 -29.00
N PRO A 740 36.36 24.42 -29.23
CA PRO A 740 37.29 23.85 -30.20
C PRO A 740 37.85 22.50 -29.72
N ASN A 741 38.38 21.70 -30.65
CA ASN A 741 39.08 20.43 -30.37
C ASN A 741 38.24 19.30 -29.75
N LEU A 742 36.90 19.38 -29.82
CA LEU A 742 36.00 18.29 -29.42
C LEU A 742 35.24 17.73 -30.62
N SER A 743 34.96 16.42 -30.59
CA SER A 743 34.08 15.77 -31.57
C SER A 743 32.65 16.29 -31.45
N LYS A 744 31.84 16.13 -32.50
CA LYS A 744 30.41 16.52 -32.48
C LYS A 744 29.67 15.83 -31.33
N ASP A 745 29.97 14.57 -31.08
CA ASP A 745 29.34 13.80 -30.00
C ASP A 745 29.78 14.26 -28.62
N ASP A 746 31.05 14.62 -28.45
CA ASP A 746 31.54 15.16 -27.18
C ASP A 746 30.94 16.53 -26.89
N ARG A 747 30.80 17.40 -27.91
CA ARG A 747 30.08 18.67 -27.77
C ARG A 747 28.62 18.45 -27.37
N ASN A 748 27.93 17.48 -27.99
CA ASN A 748 26.56 17.13 -27.61
C ASN A 748 26.44 16.61 -26.17
N ARG A 749 27.50 15.99 -25.62
CA ARG A 749 27.52 15.52 -24.23
C ARG A 749 27.71 16.65 -23.21
N MET A 750 28.06 17.86 -23.66
CA MET A 750 28.20 19.06 -22.81
C MET A 750 26.87 19.75 -22.46
N CYS A 751 25.79 19.36 -23.13
CA CYS A 751 24.43 19.83 -22.87
C CYS A 751 23.51 18.67 -22.48
N LEU A 752 22.27 19.01 -22.10
CA LEU A 752 21.21 18.02 -21.97
C LEU A 752 21.01 17.28 -23.30
N SER A 753 20.45 16.07 -23.25
CA SER A 753 20.12 15.33 -24.47
C SER A 753 19.24 16.17 -25.40
N LYS A 754 19.50 16.10 -26.71
CA LYS A 754 18.72 16.80 -27.75
C LYS A 754 17.21 16.63 -27.56
N GLN A 755 16.79 15.42 -27.19
CA GLN A 755 15.40 15.08 -26.88
C GLN A 755 14.80 15.91 -25.74
N THR A 756 15.56 16.12 -24.67
CA THR A 756 15.12 16.87 -23.50
C THR A 756 15.09 18.37 -23.81
N LEU A 757 16.11 18.88 -24.54
CA LEU A 757 16.14 20.28 -24.98
C LEU A 757 15.00 20.62 -25.94
N GLU A 758 14.73 19.74 -26.90
CA GLU A 758 13.59 19.86 -27.83
C GLU A 758 12.26 19.90 -27.06
N GLY A 759 12.07 18.99 -26.10
CA GLY A 759 10.86 18.99 -25.26
C GLY A 759 10.70 20.23 -24.38
N LEU A 760 11.79 20.74 -23.78
CA LEU A 760 11.76 22.00 -23.02
C LEU A 760 11.35 23.17 -23.93
N ARG A 761 11.89 23.27 -25.14
CA ARG A 761 11.58 24.33 -26.11
C ARG A 761 10.13 24.30 -26.57
N ILE A 762 9.66 23.12 -27.01
CA ILE A 762 8.29 22.90 -27.47
C ILE A 762 7.32 23.29 -26.35
N THR A 763 7.51 22.77 -25.14
CA THR A 763 6.60 23.05 -24.03
C THR A 763 6.58 24.52 -23.65
N VAL A 764 7.73 25.23 -23.64
CA VAL A 764 7.76 26.68 -23.37
C VAL A 764 7.01 27.47 -24.45
N ALA A 765 7.33 27.23 -25.72
CA ALA A 765 6.70 27.95 -26.83
C ALA A 765 5.19 27.72 -26.90
N SER A 766 4.76 26.47 -26.71
CA SER A 766 3.35 26.10 -26.62
C SER A 766 2.66 26.76 -25.44
N PHE A 767 3.26 26.69 -24.25
CA PHE A 767 2.66 27.26 -23.05
C PHE A 767 2.48 28.77 -23.16
N THR A 768 3.52 29.50 -23.57
CA THR A 768 3.46 30.97 -23.62
C THR A 768 2.46 31.44 -24.65
N THR A 769 2.46 30.83 -25.85
CA THR A 769 1.55 31.18 -26.94
C THR A 769 0.10 30.84 -26.59
N LEU A 770 -0.18 29.58 -26.23
CA LEU A 770 -1.54 29.14 -25.92
C LEU A 770 -2.11 29.89 -24.72
N THR A 771 -1.32 30.11 -23.67
CA THR A 771 -1.84 30.81 -22.47
C THR A 771 -2.18 32.27 -22.79
N LYS A 772 -1.37 32.96 -23.61
CA LYS A 772 -1.69 34.33 -24.07
C LYS A 772 -3.01 34.34 -24.87
N VAL A 773 -3.22 33.38 -25.76
CA VAL A 773 -4.47 33.23 -26.53
C VAL A 773 -5.66 32.98 -25.61
N LEU A 774 -5.56 32.03 -24.68
CA LEU A 774 -6.64 31.69 -23.75
C LEU A 774 -7.00 32.86 -22.83
N LEU A 775 -6.02 33.66 -22.38
CA LEU A 775 -6.27 34.84 -21.55
C LEU A 775 -6.98 35.99 -22.30
N GLN A 776 -6.98 35.96 -23.63
CA GLN A 776 -7.72 36.92 -24.46
C GLN A 776 -9.16 36.50 -24.73
N GLU A 777 -9.53 35.25 -24.43
CA GLU A 777 -10.91 34.77 -24.58
C GLU A 777 -11.84 35.39 -23.52
N ASP A 778 -13.03 35.79 -23.96
CA ASP A 778 -14.02 36.39 -23.07
C ASP A 778 -14.46 35.42 -21.96
N GLY A 779 -14.45 35.91 -20.73
CA GLY A 779 -14.77 35.13 -19.52
C GLY A 779 -13.59 34.42 -18.86
N VAL A 780 -12.41 34.33 -19.49
CA VAL A 780 -11.22 33.72 -18.87
C VAL A 780 -10.56 34.67 -17.87
N ARG A 781 -10.60 34.32 -16.59
CA ARG A 781 -9.99 35.13 -15.51
C ARG A 781 -8.54 34.78 -15.23
N TYR A 782 -8.19 33.51 -15.37
CA TYR A 782 -6.85 33.01 -15.14
C TYR A 782 -6.63 31.65 -15.78
N VAL A 783 -5.38 31.29 -16.00
CA VAL A 783 -4.95 29.97 -16.48
C VAL A 783 -4.02 29.32 -15.45
N LEU A 784 -4.20 28.01 -15.25
CA LEU A 784 -3.36 27.17 -14.39
C LEU A 784 -2.46 26.30 -15.27
N SER A 785 -1.15 26.42 -15.13
CA SER A 785 -0.20 25.69 -15.99
C SER A 785 -0.19 24.18 -15.75
N GLU A 786 -0.61 23.73 -14.56
CA GLU A 786 -0.77 22.30 -14.27
C GLU A 786 -1.83 21.61 -15.15
N LYS A 787 -2.71 22.36 -15.81
CA LYS A 787 -3.67 21.80 -16.78
C LYS A 787 -3.01 21.23 -18.03
N PHE A 788 -1.74 21.55 -18.28
CA PHE A 788 -0.98 21.09 -19.43
C PHE A 788 0.03 19.98 -19.09
N THR A 789 -0.29 19.13 -18.10
CA THR A 789 0.53 17.98 -17.68
C THR A 789 -0.25 16.67 -17.82
N GLN A 790 0.47 15.54 -17.91
CA GLN A 790 -0.14 14.21 -18.04
C GLN A 790 -0.40 13.50 -16.70
N ASP A 791 -0.12 14.16 -15.57
CA ASP A 791 -0.32 13.63 -14.21
C ASP A 791 -1.69 12.95 -14.00
N PRO A 792 -2.84 13.50 -14.48
CA PRO A 792 -4.14 12.84 -14.31
C PRO A 792 -4.24 11.48 -15.00
N LEU A 793 -3.58 11.32 -16.15
CA LEU A 793 -3.56 10.05 -16.88
C LEU A 793 -2.70 9.01 -16.16
N GLU A 794 -1.54 9.39 -15.62
CA GLU A 794 -0.72 8.50 -14.77
C GLU A 794 -1.47 8.07 -13.48
N GLN A 795 -2.23 8.99 -12.89
CA GLN A 795 -3.11 8.68 -11.76
C GLN A 795 -4.24 7.72 -12.16
N HIS A 796 -4.78 7.85 -13.37
CA HIS A 796 -5.78 6.92 -13.91
C HIS A 796 -5.20 5.53 -14.11
N PHE A 797 -3.99 5.40 -14.65
CA PHE A 797 -3.28 4.10 -14.72
C PHE A 797 -3.02 3.50 -13.35
N SER A 798 -2.75 4.33 -12.34
CA SER A 798 -2.62 3.86 -10.96
C SER A 798 -3.95 3.29 -10.43
N LYS A 799 -5.09 3.93 -10.73
CA LYS A 799 -6.44 3.40 -10.40
C LYS A 799 -6.71 2.08 -11.13
N GLN A 800 -6.30 1.96 -12.40
CA GLN A 800 -6.39 0.73 -13.18
C GLN A 800 -5.66 -0.43 -12.49
N ARG A 801 -4.38 -0.23 -12.14
CA ARG A 801 -3.56 -1.27 -11.46
C ARG A 801 -4.11 -1.61 -10.08
N HIS A 802 -4.51 -0.61 -9.28
CA HIS A 802 -4.99 -0.83 -7.92
C HIS A 802 -6.25 -1.71 -7.87
N ARG A 803 -7.13 -1.62 -8.88
CA ARG A 803 -8.35 -2.45 -8.98
C ARG A 803 -8.08 -3.92 -9.22
N CYS A 804 -6.89 -4.28 -9.69
CA CYS A 804 -6.47 -5.65 -9.91
C CYS A 804 -5.84 -6.30 -8.67
N GLY A 805 -5.79 -5.60 -7.54
CA GLY A 805 -5.24 -6.12 -6.29
C GLY A 805 -3.74 -6.43 -6.43
N ALA A 806 -3.36 -7.68 -6.23
CA ALA A 806 -1.98 -8.13 -6.41
C ALA A 806 -1.55 -8.30 -7.88
N ASN A 807 -2.50 -8.22 -8.83
CA ASN A 807 -2.16 -8.27 -10.25
C ASN A 807 -1.78 -6.87 -10.77
N GLU A 808 -0.49 -6.58 -10.81
CA GLU A 808 0.04 -5.28 -11.24
C GLU A 808 -0.16 -4.99 -12.74
N HIS A 809 -0.44 -6.02 -13.55
CA HIS A 809 -0.59 -5.92 -15.01
C HIS A 809 -1.92 -6.55 -15.46
N PRO A 810 -2.98 -5.75 -15.66
CA PRO A 810 -4.25 -6.27 -16.16
C PRO A 810 -4.09 -6.81 -17.58
N THR A 811 -4.92 -7.79 -17.95
CA THR A 811 -5.18 -8.15 -19.36
C THR A 811 -6.04 -7.07 -20.05
N VAL A 812 -6.10 -7.06 -21.39
CA VAL A 812 -6.94 -6.12 -22.15
C VAL A 812 -8.42 -6.18 -21.71
N MET A 813 -8.94 -7.39 -21.49
CA MET A 813 -10.32 -7.57 -21.00
C MET A 813 -10.52 -6.99 -19.60
N GLU A 814 -9.55 -7.16 -18.70
CA GLU A 814 -9.61 -6.59 -17.35
C GLU A 814 -9.51 -5.06 -17.41
N TYR A 815 -8.64 -4.52 -18.26
CA TYR A 815 -8.51 -3.08 -18.49
C TYR A 815 -9.84 -2.46 -18.89
N GLY A 816 -10.46 -2.98 -19.96
CA GLY A 816 -11.75 -2.46 -20.44
C GLY A 816 -12.88 -2.58 -19.41
N ARG A 817 -12.92 -3.68 -18.64
CA ARG A 817 -13.88 -3.82 -17.52
C ARG A 817 -13.62 -2.82 -16.40
N ASN A 818 -12.36 -2.58 -16.08
CA ASN A 818 -11.95 -1.63 -15.06
C ASN A 818 -12.26 -0.20 -15.50
N GLU A 819 -12.12 0.14 -16.78
CA GLU A 819 -12.52 1.46 -17.32
C GLU A 819 -13.99 1.74 -16.99
N LEU A 820 -14.89 0.83 -17.36
CA LEU A 820 -16.32 0.97 -17.05
C LEU A 820 -16.57 1.09 -15.55
N ASN A 821 -15.88 0.30 -14.73
CA ASN A 821 -15.98 0.38 -13.29
C ASN A 821 -15.47 1.72 -12.73
N ILE A 822 -14.38 2.28 -13.26
CA ILE A 822 -13.83 3.58 -12.84
C ILE A 822 -14.84 4.69 -13.16
N LEU A 823 -15.43 4.67 -14.36
CA LEU A 823 -16.47 5.61 -14.78
C LEU A 823 -17.65 5.61 -13.80
N VAL A 824 -18.18 4.42 -13.49
CA VAL A 824 -19.32 4.29 -12.55
C VAL A 824 -18.91 4.65 -11.12
N THR A 825 -17.73 4.24 -10.66
CA THR A 825 -17.33 4.48 -9.25
C THR A 825 -17.06 5.96 -8.97
N GLY A 826 -16.42 6.67 -9.91
CA GLY A 826 -16.03 8.07 -9.70
C GLY A 826 -17.22 8.98 -9.40
N GLU A 827 -18.28 8.84 -10.19
CA GLU A 827 -19.56 9.54 -10.00
C GLU A 827 -20.18 9.19 -8.64
N MET A 828 -20.28 7.90 -8.32
CA MET A 828 -21.00 7.45 -7.12
C MET A 828 -20.23 7.75 -5.83
N ALA A 829 -18.92 7.53 -5.80
CA ALA A 829 -18.11 7.78 -4.63
C ALA A 829 -17.98 9.27 -4.30
N ALA A 830 -18.00 10.16 -5.30
CA ALA A 830 -18.05 11.61 -5.07
C ALA A 830 -19.38 12.01 -4.40
N ALA A 831 -20.49 11.45 -4.88
CA ALA A 831 -21.82 11.77 -4.38
C ALA A 831 -22.02 11.42 -2.88
N PHE A 832 -21.48 10.30 -2.40
CA PHE A 832 -21.68 9.85 -1.01
C PHE A 832 -20.63 10.38 0.00
N ARG A 833 -19.63 11.15 -0.43
CA ARG A 833 -18.63 11.73 0.49
C ARG A 833 -19.19 12.98 1.16
N ARG A 834 -19.29 12.97 2.50
CA ARG A 834 -19.62 14.19 3.26
C ARG A 834 -18.40 15.10 3.38
N PRO A 835 -18.53 16.43 3.19
CA PRO A 835 -17.44 17.39 3.40
C PRO A 835 -17.00 17.54 4.87
N ASN A 836 -17.70 16.92 5.82
CA ASN A 836 -17.57 17.23 7.23
C ASN A 836 -16.41 16.45 7.86
N GLY A 837 -15.23 17.06 7.80
CA GLY A 837 -14.04 16.71 8.58
C GLY A 837 -12.92 17.72 8.31
N ASN A 838 -11.89 17.78 9.16
CA ASN A 838 -10.70 18.63 8.97
C ASN A 838 -9.86 18.26 7.72
N TRP A 839 -10.33 17.31 6.89
CA TRP A 839 -9.69 16.88 5.68
C TRP A 839 -10.23 17.65 4.47
N ARG A 840 -9.47 18.65 4.02
CA ARG A 840 -9.75 19.40 2.78
C ARG A 840 -9.37 18.55 1.57
N GLY A 841 -10.22 17.61 1.17
CA GLY A 841 -10.10 16.94 -0.12
C GLY A 841 -10.41 17.90 -1.28
N ARG A 842 -9.78 17.70 -2.44
CA ARG A 842 -10.13 18.37 -3.71
C ARG A 842 -11.48 17.83 -4.23
N GLY A 843 -12.58 18.24 -3.61
CA GLY A 843 -13.93 17.88 -4.04
C GLY A 843 -14.83 19.10 -4.03
N ASP A 844 -15.60 19.27 -5.10
CA ASP A 844 -16.63 20.30 -5.21
C ASP A 844 -17.58 20.25 -4.00
N HIS A 845 -17.83 21.40 -3.41
CA HIS A 845 -18.76 21.58 -2.29
C HIS A 845 -20.25 21.38 -2.68
N GLN A 846 -20.55 20.97 -3.91
CA GLN A 846 -21.89 21.13 -4.50
C GLN A 846 -22.66 19.84 -4.80
N ALA A 847 -22.08 18.64 -4.70
CA ALA A 847 -22.83 17.41 -4.95
C ALA A 847 -23.51 16.89 -3.67
N GLN A 848 -24.51 17.61 -3.15
CA GLN A 848 -25.46 16.98 -2.23
C GLN A 848 -26.31 15.99 -3.04
N ILE A 849 -26.34 14.73 -2.62
CA ILE A 849 -27.25 13.73 -3.20
C ILE A 849 -28.67 14.17 -2.88
N ASP A 850 -29.47 14.35 -3.93
CA ASP A 850 -30.91 14.35 -3.82
C ASP A 850 -31.37 12.91 -3.54
N PHE A 851 -31.81 12.67 -2.30
CA PHE A 851 -32.26 11.35 -1.89
C PHE A 851 -33.64 10.97 -2.47
N SER A 852 -34.33 11.92 -3.12
CA SER A 852 -35.55 11.66 -3.88
C SER A 852 -35.29 11.22 -5.34
N ASP A 853 -34.03 11.20 -5.79
CA ASP A 853 -33.62 10.80 -7.14
C ASP A 853 -33.92 9.31 -7.42
N ASN A 854 -35.01 9.09 -8.16
CA ASN A 854 -35.45 7.79 -8.65
C ASN A 854 -34.92 7.46 -10.06
N THR A 855 -33.98 8.25 -10.59
CA THR A 855 -33.47 8.05 -11.95
C THR A 855 -32.79 6.69 -12.07
N PRO A 856 -33.30 5.80 -12.94
CA PRO A 856 -32.78 4.44 -13.06
C PRO A 856 -31.35 4.47 -13.60
N LEU A 857 -30.46 3.76 -12.92
CA LEU A 857 -29.09 3.57 -13.39
C LEU A 857 -29.07 2.76 -14.69
N PRO A 858 -28.21 3.12 -15.65
CA PRO A 858 -28.01 2.31 -16.84
C PRO A 858 -27.55 0.92 -16.42
N LYS A 859 -28.18 -0.09 -17.03
CA LYS A 859 -28.05 -1.49 -16.64
C LYS A 859 -27.84 -2.31 -17.89
N ARG A 860 -26.87 -3.22 -17.85
CA ARG A 860 -26.59 -4.10 -18.98
C ARG A 860 -27.84 -4.88 -19.39
N PRO A 861 -28.29 -4.81 -20.65
CA PRO A 861 -29.44 -5.57 -21.11
C PRO A 861 -29.17 -7.08 -21.05
N ARG A 862 -30.23 -7.88 -20.84
CA ARG A 862 -30.14 -9.34 -20.87
C ARG A 862 -30.12 -9.81 -22.32
N LYS A 863 -29.08 -10.53 -22.74
CA LYS A 863 -29.08 -11.27 -24.01
C LYS A 863 -30.21 -12.32 -23.93
N ARG A 864 -31.22 -12.25 -24.80
CA ARG A 864 -32.20 -13.34 -24.95
C ARG A 864 -31.41 -14.57 -25.41
N SER A 865 -31.47 -15.68 -24.67
CA SER A 865 -30.91 -16.94 -25.14
C SER A 865 -31.68 -17.32 -26.41
N HIS A 866 -31.05 -17.30 -27.57
CA HIS A 866 -31.51 -18.14 -28.67
C HIS A 866 -31.38 -19.58 -28.17
N ARG A 867 -32.51 -20.18 -27.77
CA ARG A 867 -32.61 -21.64 -27.69
C ARG A 867 -32.37 -22.12 -29.12
N GLY A 868 -31.38 -22.99 -29.28
CA GLY A 868 -30.90 -23.42 -30.58
C GLY A 868 -32.01 -23.93 -31.48
N CYS A 869 -32.08 -23.37 -32.67
CA CYS A 869 -32.54 -24.12 -33.83
C CYS A 869 -31.28 -24.77 -34.40
N TYR A 870 -30.95 -25.98 -33.93
CA TYR A 870 -30.06 -26.86 -34.68
C TYR A 870 -30.87 -27.39 -35.86
N SER A 871 -30.98 -26.59 -36.92
CA SER A 871 -31.37 -27.13 -38.23
C SER A 871 -30.12 -27.76 -38.85
N SER A 872 -30.23 -29.07 -39.06
CA SER A 872 -29.31 -29.95 -39.78
C SER A 872 -28.57 -29.26 -40.92
N PHE A 873 -27.24 -29.27 -40.84
CA PHE A 873 -26.35 -28.99 -41.96
C PHE A 873 -26.48 -30.12 -42.98
N THR A 874 -27.07 -29.81 -44.13
CA THR A 874 -26.86 -30.56 -45.37
C THR A 874 -26.59 -29.57 -46.50
N GLY A 875 -25.39 -29.65 -47.06
CA GLY A 875 -25.13 -29.38 -48.48
C GLY A 875 -25.07 -27.93 -48.95
N ASN A 876 -23.85 -27.51 -49.25
CA ASN A 876 -23.44 -26.58 -50.31
C ASN A 876 -23.67 -25.06 -50.15
N GLY A 877 -22.56 -24.32 -50.32
CA GLY A 877 -22.57 -22.89 -50.67
C GLY A 877 -22.01 -21.97 -49.59
N CYS A 878 -20.70 -22.05 -49.31
CA CYS A 878 -20.02 -21.09 -48.44
C CYS A 878 -19.78 -19.78 -49.21
N ILE A 879 -20.64 -18.77 -49.00
CA ILE A 879 -20.31 -17.38 -49.30
C ILE A 879 -19.82 -16.74 -48.01
N TYR A 880 -18.56 -16.31 -48.01
CA TYR A 880 -17.94 -15.49 -46.98
C TYR A 880 -18.78 -14.22 -46.74
N CYS A 881 -19.58 -14.20 -45.68
CA CYS A 881 -20.09 -12.96 -45.12
C CYS A 881 -18.96 -12.33 -44.28
N VAL A 882 -18.24 -11.40 -44.90
CA VAL A 882 -17.20 -10.57 -44.27
C VAL A 882 -17.81 -9.78 -43.09
N PRO A 883 -17.16 -9.71 -41.92
CA PRO A 883 -17.63 -8.95 -40.76
C PRO A 883 -17.39 -7.44 -40.89
N PHE A 884 -17.59 -6.87 -42.09
CA PHE A 884 -17.39 -5.45 -42.38
C PHE A 884 -18.55 -4.56 -41.87
N THR A 885 -19.74 -5.15 -41.69
CA THR A 885 -20.97 -4.39 -41.41
C THR A 885 -21.11 -3.95 -39.96
N GLN A 886 -20.54 -4.65 -38.98
CA GLN A 886 -20.67 -4.26 -37.55
C GLN A 886 -19.75 -3.12 -37.11
N LYS A 887 -18.60 -2.91 -37.75
CA LYS A 887 -17.72 -1.74 -37.46
C LYS A 887 -18.25 -0.47 -38.13
N ALA A 888 -18.75 -0.56 -39.37
CA ALA A 888 -19.39 0.57 -40.07
C ALA A 888 -20.68 1.05 -39.37
N LEU A 889 -21.50 0.11 -38.86
CA LEU A 889 -22.70 0.44 -38.06
C LEU A 889 -22.38 1.19 -36.76
N LYS A 890 -21.18 1.02 -36.17
CA LYS A 890 -20.77 1.78 -34.97
C LYS A 890 -20.40 3.22 -35.31
N TYR A 891 -19.74 3.47 -36.45
CA TYR A 891 -19.47 4.82 -36.94
C TYR A 891 -20.76 5.56 -37.32
N LEU A 892 -21.70 4.85 -37.95
CA LEU A 892 -23.06 5.35 -38.22
C LEU A 892 -23.81 5.65 -36.91
N SER A 893 -23.67 4.83 -35.85
CA SER A 893 -24.32 5.13 -34.56
C SER A 893 -23.78 6.38 -33.86
N CYS A 894 -22.51 6.74 -34.09
CA CYS A 894 -21.96 8.03 -33.65
C CYS A 894 -22.58 9.19 -34.44
N GLN A 895 -22.74 9.03 -35.77
CA GLN A 895 -23.45 10.02 -36.59
C GLN A 895 -24.95 10.11 -36.28
N GLU A 896 -25.61 9.01 -35.87
CA GLU A 896 -27.02 8.99 -35.46
C GLU A 896 -27.24 9.70 -34.11
N LEU A 897 -26.31 9.59 -33.16
CA LEU A 897 -26.32 10.40 -31.94
C LEU A 897 -26.21 11.91 -32.23
N VAL A 898 -25.54 12.27 -33.33
CA VAL A 898 -25.41 13.64 -33.84
C VAL A 898 -26.68 14.08 -34.60
N GLN A 899 -27.27 13.23 -35.45
CA GLN A 899 -28.51 13.54 -36.18
C GLN A 899 -29.72 13.74 -35.25
N GLN A 900 -29.76 13.09 -34.08
CA GLN A 900 -30.78 13.33 -33.07
C GLN A 900 -30.67 14.71 -32.38
N ARG A 901 -29.51 15.39 -32.46
CA ARG A 901 -29.29 16.75 -31.91
C ARG A 901 -29.69 17.86 -32.89
N THR A 902 -29.60 17.63 -34.20
CA THR A 902 -30.07 18.58 -35.20
C THR A 902 -31.57 18.37 -35.46
N GLY A 903 -32.41 19.00 -34.64
CA GLY A 903 -33.85 19.10 -34.92
C GLY A 903 -34.07 19.60 -36.35
N GLY A 904 -34.95 18.90 -37.08
CA GLY A 904 -35.06 18.93 -38.53
C GLY A 904 -35.01 20.32 -39.18
N LEU A 905 -34.05 20.49 -40.09
CA LEU A 905 -34.07 21.49 -41.14
C LEU A 905 -33.69 20.81 -42.46
N THR A 906 -34.73 20.56 -43.24
CA THR A 906 -34.82 20.49 -44.71
C THR A 906 -33.67 19.88 -45.52
N HIS A 907 -34.02 18.78 -46.20
CA HIS A 907 -33.40 18.33 -47.45
C HIS A 907 -33.05 19.49 -48.40
N THR A 908 -31.77 19.68 -48.66
CA THR A 908 -31.28 20.28 -49.90
C THR A 908 -30.19 19.39 -50.49
N SER A 909 -30.60 18.69 -51.55
CA SER A 909 -29.82 18.10 -52.64
C SER A 909 -28.30 18.27 -52.60
N HIS A 910 -27.59 17.15 -52.45
CA HIS A 910 -26.20 17.01 -52.89
C HIS A 910 -26.10 17.35 -54.39
N GLN A 911 -25.59 18.53 -54.71
CA GLN A 911 -25.00 18.79 -56.03
C GLN A 911 -23.59 18.20 -56.05
N ILE A 912 -23.46 17.16 -56.87
CA ILE A 912 -22.20 16.63 -57.38
C ILE A 912 -21.58 17.71 -58.27
N LEU A 913 -20.38 18.19 -57.93
CA LEU A 913 -19.49 18.92 -58.83
C LEU A 913 -18.02 18.70 -58.39
N PRO A 914 -17.03 18.83 -59.30
CA PRO A 914 -16.30 17.67 -59.80
C PRO A 914 -14.82 17.66 -59.41
N GLN A 915 -14.19 16.52 -59.68
CA GLN A 915 -12.75 16.28 -59.64
C GLN A 915 -11.97 17.43 -60.30
N SER A 916 -11.05 18.04 -59.55
CA SER A 916 -9.92 18.77 -60.10
C SER A 916 -8.62 18.25 -59.47
N ASN A 917 -7.74 17.80 -60.37
CA ASN A 917 -6.41 17.27 -60.09
C ASN A 917 -5.58 18.23 -59.23
N VAL A 918 -5.00 17.72 -58.14
CA VAL A 918 -3.80 18.31 -57.56
C VAL A 918 -2.75 17.20 -57.52
N ASN A 919 -1.78 17.35 -58.41
CA ASN A 919 -0.59 16.51 -58.51
C ASN A 919 0.20 16.56 -57.21
N LEU A 920 0.53 15.39 -56.67
CA LEU A 920 1.59 15.19 -55.70
C LEU A 920 2.93 15.25 -56.44
N SER A 921 3.75 16.23 -56.10
CA SER A 921 5.20 16.21 -56.25
C SER A 921 5.84 16.50 -54.90
#